data_AF-A0A6H4QUL2-F1
#
_entry.id   AF-A0A6H4QUL2-F1
#
_cell.length_a   1.000
_cell.length_b   1.000
_cell.length_c   1.000
_cell.angle_alpha   90.00
_cell.angle_beta   90.00
_cell.angle_gamma   90.00
#
_symmetry.space_group_name_H-M   'P 1'
#
loop_
_entity.id
_entity.type
_entity.pdbx_description
1 polymer ?
#
loop_
_entity_poly.entity_id
_entity_poly.type
_entity_poly.pdbx_seq_one_letter_code
_entity_poly.pdbx_strand_id
1 'polypeptide(L)'
;MTYRIKKWQKLSTITLLMAGVITLNGGEFRSVDKHQIAVADTNVQTPDYEKLRNTWLDVNYGYDKYDENNPDMKKKFDATEKEATNLLKEMKTESGRKYLWSGAETLETNSSHMTRTYRNIEKIAEAMRNPKTTLNTDENKKKVKDALEWLHKNAYGKEPDKKVKELSENFTKTTGKNTNLNWWDYEIGTPKSLTNTLILLNDQFSNEEKKKFTAPIKTFAPDSDKILSSVGKAELAKGGNLVDISKVKLLECIIEEDKDMMKKSIDSFNKVFTYVQDSATGKERNGFYKDGSYIDHQDVPYTGAYGVVLLEGISQMMPMIKETPFNDKTQNDTTLKSWIDDGFMPLIYKGEMMDLSRGRAISRENETSHSASATVMKSLLRLSDAMDDSTKAKYKKIVKSSVESDSSYKQNDYLNSYSDIDKMKSLMTDNSISKNGLTQQLKIYNDMDRVTYHNKDLDFAFGLSMTSKNVARYESINGENLKGWHTGAGMSYLYNSDVKHYHDNFWVTADMKRLSGTTTLDNEILKDTDDKKSSKTFVGGTKVDDQHASIGMDFENQDKTLTAKKSYFILNDKIVFLGTGIKSTDSSKNPVTTIENRKANGYTLYTDDKQTTNSDNQENNSVFLESTDTKKNIGYHFLN
;
A
#
# COMPACT_ATOMS: atom_id res chain seq x y z
N MET A 1 -39.37 51.41 7.58
CA MET A 1 -38.16 52.15 8.01
C MET A 1 -36.95 51.35 7.58
N THR A 2 -36.12 51.95 6.74
CA THR A 2 -35.09 51.30 5.92
C THR A 2 -33.71 51.34 6.60
N TYR A 3 -32.94 50.28 6.37
CA TYR A 3 -31.52 50.01 6.65
C TYR A 3 -30.55 51.21 6.76
N ARG A 4 -29.56 51.10 7.68
CA ARG A 4 -28.10 51.32 7.45
C ARG A 4 -27.28 51.12 8.74
N ILE A 5 -26.34 50.16 8.75
CA ILE A 5 -25.23 50.10 9.74
C ILE A 5 -23.90 50.15 8.97
N LYS A 6 -23.00 51.04 9.44
CA LYS A 6 -21.70 51.38 8.87
C LYS A 6 -20.58 50.45 9.35
N LYS A 7 -19.60 50.28 8.45
CA LYS A 7 -18.29 49.61 8.54
C LYS A 7 -17.49 49.90 9.82
N TRP A 8 -16.84 48.86 10.33
CA TRP A 8 -15.72 48.91 11.28
C TRP A 8 -14.38 49.04 10.53
N GLN A 9 -13.52 49.97 10.95
CA GLN A 9 -12.09 49.97 10.65
C GLN A 9 -11.34 49.48 11.90
N LYS A 10 -10.63 48.35 11.80
CA LYS A 10 -9.67 47.90 12.82
C LYS A 10 -8.34 48.63 12.59
N LEU A 11 -7.91 49.38 13.58
CA LEU A 11 -6.54 49.89 13.73
C LEU A 11 -5.67 48.76 14.32
N SER A 12 -4.66 48.34 13.57
CA SER A 12 -3.61 47.43 14.07
C SER A 12 -2.54 48.26 14.77
N THR A 13 -2.28 47.95 16.04
CA THR A 13 -1.18 48.53 16.83
C THR A 13 0.04 47.62 16.67
N ILE A 14 1.18 48.17 16.23
CA ILE A 14 2.46 47.46 16.13
C ILE A 14 3.27 47.75 17.40
N THR A 15 3.60 46.71 18.16
CA THR A 15 4.55 46.80 19.28
C THR A 15 5.89 46.22 18.82
N LEU A 16 6.91 47.07 18.69
CA LEU A 16 8.29 46.64 18.44
C LEU A 16 9.00 46.35 19.78
N LEU A 17 9.46 45.13 19.97
CA LEU A 17 10.48 44.78 20.97
C LEU A 17 11.81 44.63 20.21
N MET A 18 12.72 45.60 20.38
CA MET A 18 14.12 45.45 19.99
C MET A 18 14.97 45.15 21.22
N ALA A 19 15.55 43.96 21.26
CA ALA A 19 16.75 43.68 22.05
C ALA A 19 17.93 43.68 21.09
N GLY A 20 18.80 44.68 21.20
CA GLY A 20 20.01 44.81 20.40
C GLY A 20 20.89 45.91 20.98
N VAL A 21 21.76 45.53 21.91
CA VAL A 21 22.83 46.40 22.42
C VAL A 21 23.89 46.54 21.32
N ILE A 22 24.03 47.74 20.75
CA ILE A 22 25.20 48.12 19.96
C ILE A 22 25.71 49.44 20.53
N THR A 23 26.82 49.37 21.26
CA THR A 23 27.63 50.52 21.64
C THR A 23 28.59 50.86 20.52
N LEU A 24 28.46 52.03 19.89
CA LEU A 24 29.51 52.62 19.07
C LEU A 24 29.62 54.13 19.30
N ASN A 25 30.87 54.54 19.51
CA ASN A 25 31.35 55.89 19.83
C ASN A 25 31.19 56.88 18.66
N GLY A 26 31.00 58.15 19.05
CA GLY A 26 31.02 59.41 18.29
C GLY A 26 31.40 59.41 16.80
N GLY A 27 30.50 59.94 15.98
CA GLY A 27 30.75 60.37 14.60
C GLY A 27 29.48 60.91 13.95
N GLU A 28 29.55 62.09 13.32
CA GLU A 28 28.44 62.92 12.84
C GLU A 28 27.51 62.28 11.78
N PHE A 29 26.22 62.67 11.86
CA PHE A 29 25.18 62.38 10.87
C PHE A 29 25.40 63.18 9.58
N ARG A 30 25.41 62.49 8.43
CA ARG A 30 25.07 63.09 7.13
C ARG A 30 23.94 62.29 6.48
N SER A 31 22.97 63.04 5.98
CA SER A 31 21.70 62.61 5.40
C SER A 31 21.86 61.62 4.25
N VAL A 32 21.06 60.54 4.27
CA VAL A 32 20.80 59.70 3.10
C VAL A 32 19.30 59.50 2.92
N ASP A 33 18.94 59.52 1.65
CA ASP A 33 17.63 59.60 0.99
C ASP A 33 16.49 58.66 1.45
N LYS A 34 15.29 59.21 1.26
CA LYS A 34 14.01 58.60 0.84
C LYS A 34 13.78 57.11 1.14
N HIS A 35 12.95 56.88 2.15
CA HIS A 35 11.86 55.88 2.21
C HIS A 35 11.99 54.66 1.26
N GLN A 36 12.84 53.70 1.62
CA GLN A 36 12.50 52.29 1.46
C GLN A 36 12.23 51.73 2.85
N ILE A 37 10.97 51.83 3.28
CA ILE A 37 10.48 50.90 4.30
C ILE A 37 10.34 49.57 3.55
N ALA A 38 11.36 48.72 3.67
CA ALA A 38 11.20 47.31 3.35
C ALA A 38 10.15 46.78 4.32
N VAL A 39 8.91 46.70 3.86
CA VAL A 39 7.89 45.90 4.53
C VAL A 39 8.34 44.46 4.31
N ALA A 40 9.10 43.91 5.26
CA ALA A 40 9.28 42.48 5.33
C ALA A 40 7.89 41.88 5.39
N ASP A 41 7.54 41.03 4.42
CA ASP A 41 6.31 40.28 4.46
C ASP A 41 6.40 39.35 5.68
N THR A 42 5.85 39.77 6.82
CA THR A 42 5.90 39.00 8.08
C THR A 42 5.01 37.76 8.03
N ASN A 43 4.40 37.46 6.89
CA ASN A 43 3.57 36.27 6.66
C ASN A 43 4.34 35.09 6.05
N VAL A 44 5.66 35.12 5.96
CA VAL A 44 6.44 33.94 5.56
C VAL A 44 6.35 32.91 6.69
N GLN A 45 5.31 32.08 6.66
CA GLN A 45 5.20 30.91 7.52
C GLN A 45 6.35 29.97 7.15
N THR A 46 7.42 29.99 7.94
CA THR A 46 8.54 29.06 7.82
C THR A 46 8.12 27.74 8.45
N PRO A 47 8.32 26.60 7.78
CA PRO A 47 8.05 25.30 8.38
C PRO A 47 8.87 25.09 9.66
N ASP A 48 8.26 24.50 10.68
CA ASP A 48 8.96 24.04 11.87
C ASP A 48 9.55 22.65 11.60
N TYR A 49 10.78 22.62 11.06
CA TYR A 49 11.41 21.36 10.64
C TYR A 49 11.67 20.41 11.81
N GLU A 50 11.91 20.92 13.02
CA GLU A 50 12.08 20.08 14.20
C GLU A 50 10.77 19.37 14.55
N LYS A 51 9.67 20.12 14.60
CA LYS A 51 8.33 19.54 14.80
C LYS A 51 8.00 18.50 13.73
N LEU A 52 8.31 18.79 12.45
CA LEU A 52 8.04 17.85 11.36
C LEU A 52 8.88 16.57 11.47
N ARG A 53 10.17 16.66 11.83
CA ARG A 53 11.01 15.48 12.14
C ARG A 53 10.41 14.66 13.27
N ASN A 54 10.00 15.32 14.35
CA ASN A 54 9.42 14.64 15.51
C ASN A 54 8.08 13.98 15.17
N THR A 55 7.22 14.61 14.37
CA THR A 55 5.97 13.99 13.88
C THR A 55 6.26 12.77 13.01
N TRP A 56 7.26 12.83 12.11
CA TRP A 56 7.66 11.67 11.31
C TRP A 56 8.15 10.52 12.21
N LEU A 57 9.01 10.83 13.19
CA LEU A 57 9.54 9.85 14.13
C LEU A 57 8.45 9.24 15.02
N ASP A 58 7.50 10.03 15.51
CA ASP A 58 6.37 9.56 16.31
C ASP A 58 5.49 8.60 15.50
N VAL A 59 5.07 8.97 14.29
CA VAL A 59 4.16 8.14 13.48
C VAL A 59 4.81 6.82 13.04
N ASN A 60 6.08 6.87 12.64
CA ASN A 60 6.75 5.74 11.98
C ASN A 60 7.58 4.86 12.93
N TYR A 61 7.95 5.36 14.11
CA TYR A 61 8.75 4.61 15.08
C TYR A 61 8.18 4.68 16.50
N GLY A 62 7.93 5.88 17.03
CA GLY A 62 7.25 6.07 18.32
C GLY A 62 8.10 5.80 19.56
N TYR A 63 9.40 6.14 19.55
CA TYR A 63 10.30 5.83 20.67
C TYR A 63 9.83 6.38 22.03
N ASP A 64 9.14 7.52 22.04
CA ASP A 64 8.56 8.12 23.25
C ASP A 64 7.37 7.31 23.81
N LYS A 65 6.84 6.37 23.03
CA LYS A 65 5.77 5.42 23.42
C LYS A 65 6.32 4.09 23.90
N TYR A 66 7.64 3.87 23.86
CA TYR A 66 8.21 2.59 24.27
C TYR A 66 7.98 2.33 25.76
N ASP A 67 7.30 1.23 26.07
CA ASP A 67 7.09 0.70 27.41
C ASP A 67 7.68 -0.70 27.51
N GLU A 68 8.69 -0.87 28.35
CA GLU A 68 9.39 -2.13 28.57
C GLU A 68 8.48 -3.21 29.19
N ASN A 69 7.40 -2.81 29.86
CA ASN A 69 6.40 -3.73 30.42
C ASN A 69 5.35 -4.17 29.39
N ASN A 70 5.33 -3.56 28.20
CA ASN A 70 4.47 -3.98 27.12
C ASN A 70 5.16 -5.13 26.34
N PRO A 71 4.62 -6.37 26.38
CA PRO A 71 5.27 -7.52 25.77
C PRO A 71 5.45 -7.40 24.26
N ASP A 72 4.53 -6.73 23.55
CA ASP A 72 4.61 -6.55 22.10
C ASP A 72 5.72 -5.55 21.73
N MET A 73 5.83 -4.46 22.49
CA MET A 73 6.91 -3.48 22.32
C MET A 73 8.26 -4.09 22.69
N LYS A 74 8.33 -4.84 23.79
CA LYS A 74 9.55 -5.53 24.20
C LYS A 74 9.99 -6.57 23.17
N LYS A 75 9.06 -7.36 22.62
CA LYS A 75 9.33 -8.32 21.54
C LYS A 75 9.90 -7.61 20.31
N LYS A 76 9.31 -6.48 19.89
CA LYS A 76 9.83 -5.67 18.77
C LYS A 76 11.23 -5.12 19.09
N PHE A 77 11.43 -4.54 20.28
CA PHE A 77 12.73 -4.03 20.71
C PHE A 77 13.80 -5.12 20.71
N ASP A 78 13.55 -6.26 21.35
CA ASP A 78 14.50 -7.37 21.44
C ASP A 78 14.84 -7.92 20.04
N ALA A 79 13.87 -7.97 19.11
CA ALA A 79 14.10 -8.37 17.72
C ALA A 79 14.95 -7.34 16.95
N THR A 80 14.62 -6.05 17.05
CA THR A 80 15.35 -4.95 16.40
C THR A 80 16.78 -4.83 16.95
N GLU A 81 16.97 -4.91 18.27
CA GLU A 81 18.29 -4.88 18.93
C GLU A 81 19.13 -6.08 18.49
N LYS A 82 18.55 -7.29 18.45
CA LYS A 82 19.25 -8.50 18.00
C LYS A 82 19.68 -8.40 16.54
N GLU A 83 18.79 -7.96 15.66
CA GLU A 83 19.10 -7.79 14.24
C GLU A 83 20.20 -6.74 14.04
N ALA A 84 20.08 -5.57 14.68
CA ALA A 84 21.10 -4.52 14.59
C ALA A 84 22.46 -4.96 15.18
N THR A 85 22.47 -5.72 16.27
CA THR A 85 23.71 -6.30 16.84
C THR A 85 24.39 -7.20 15.83
N ASN A 86 23.65 -8.11 15.18
CA ASN A 86 24.20 -8.98 14.15
C ASN A 86 24.73 -8.18 12.96
N LEU A 87 23.97 -7.20 12.47
CA LEU A 87 24.39 -6.34 11.38
C LEU A 87 25.67 -5.56 11.74
N LEU A 88 25.79 -4.98 12.93
CA LEU A 88 27.00 -4.29 13.38
C LEU A 88 28.22 -5.22 13.49
N LYS A 89 28.00 -6.47 13.93
CA LYS A 89 29.06 -7.48 14.04
C LYS A 89 29.56 -7.96 12.67
N GLU A 90 28.65 -8.11 11.72
CA GLU A 90 28.94 -8.61 10.37
C GLU A 90 29.39 -7.51 9.40
N MET A 91 29.21 -6.25 9.78
CA MET A 91 29.59 -5.10 8.96
C MET A 91 31.10 -5.09 8.72
N LYS A 92 31.49 -5.11 7.45
CA LYS A 92 32.87 -4.95 7.03
C LYS A 92 33.34 -3.52 7.25
N THR A 93 34.40 -3.36 8.02
CA THR A 93 35.02 -2.06 8.34
C THR A 93 36.49 -1.99 7.90
N GLU A 94 37.04 -3.06 7.32
CA GLU A 94 38.42 -3.12 6.87
C GLU A 94 38.70 -2.15 5.71
N SER A 95 39.93 -1.63 5.67
CA SER A 95 40.44 -0.84 4.55
C SER A 95 40.50 -1.71 3.28
N GLY A 96 39.89 -1.23 2.19
CA GLY A 96 39.83 -1.95 0.90
C GLY A 96 38.58 -2.80 0.68
N ARG A 97 37.65 -2.84 1.65
CA ARG A 97 36.34 -3.50 1.51
C ARG A 97 35.62 -3.09 0.23
N LYS A 98 34.91 -4.05 -0.38
CA LYS A 98 34.14 -3.88 -1.64
C LYS A 98 32.62 -3.87 -1.44
N TYR A 99 32.18 -4.25 -0.25
CA TYR A 99 30.80 -4.28 0.21
C TYR A 99 30.80 -4.21 1.74
N LEU A 100 29.63 -3.93 2.35
CA LEU A 100 29.50 -3.87 3.80
C LEU A 100 28.98 -5.18 4.42
N TRP A 101 28.09 -5.90 3.74
CA TRP A 101 27.55 -7.20 4.19
C TRP A 101 27.52 -8.23 3.07
N SER A 102 27.71 -9.49 3.44
CA SER A 102 27.48 -10.62 2.54
C SER A 102 26.00 -10.74 2.15
N GLY A 103 25.73 -11.23 0.94
CA GLY A 103 24.41 -11.19 0.30
C GLY A 103 24.02 -9.82 -0.28
N ALA A 104 24.94 -8.85 -0.28
CA ALA A 104 24.79 -7.54 -0.89
C ALA A 104 26.10 -7.06 -1.57
N GLU A 105 26.83 -7.98 -2.22
CA GLU A 105 28.20 -7.75 -2.66
C GLU A 105 28.31 -6.92 -3.95
N THR A 106 27.38 -7.11 -4.87
CA THR A 106 27.42 -6.53 -6.24
C THR A 106 26.65 -5.22 -6.39
N LEU A 107 26.93 -4.23 -5.54
CA LEU A 107 26.22 -2.93 -5.50
C LEU A 107 26.14 -2.19 -6.85
N GLU A 108 27.20 -2.30 -7.67
CA GLU A 108 27.32 -1.59 -8.95
C GLU A 108 26.52 -2.22 -10.11
N THR A 109 26.29 -3.53 -10.04
CA THR A 109 25.65 -4.33 -11.10
C THR A 109 24.32 -4.95 -10.69
N ASN A 110 23.96 -4.88 -9.40
CA ASN A 110 22.65 -5.25 -8.88
C ASN A 110 22.19 -4.17 -7.89
N SER A 111 21.27 -3.31 -8.33
CA SER A 111 20.84 -2.15 -7.54
C SER A 111 20.05 -2.53 -6.28
N SER A 112 19.44 -3.72 -6.25
CA SER A 112 18.75 -4.22 -5.05
C SER A 112 19.70 -4.42 -3.87
N HIS A 113 20.98 -4.74 -4.14
CA HIS A 113 22.01 -4.86 -3.10
C HIS A 113 22.33 -3.51 -2.46
N MET A 114 22.28 -2.42 -3.25
CA MET A 114 22.46 -1.06 -2.73
C MET A 114 21.32 -0.70 -1.77
N THR A 115 20.08 -0.89 -2.20
CA THR A 115 18.92 -0.65 -1.33
C THR A 115 18.97 -1.52 -0.08
N ARG A 116 19.32 -2.81 -0.20
CA ARG A 116 19.48 -3.72 0.95
C ARG A 116 20.53 -3.20 1.94
N THR A 117 21.65 -2.69 1.43
CA THR A 117 22.73 -2.15 2.27
C THR A 117 22.29 -0.91 3.04
N TYR A 118 21.58 0.03 2.41
CA TYR A 118 21.03 1.19 3.11
C TYR A 118 19.93 0.81 4.10
N ARG A 119 19.09 -0.18 3.80
CA ARG A 119 18.10 -0.70 4.76
C ARG A 119 18.75 -1.34 5.99
N ASN A 120 19.88 -2.04 5.82
CA ASN A 120 20.63 -2.56 6.97
C ASN A 120 21.15 -1.43 7.86
N ILE A 121 21.61 -0.32 7.28
CA ILE A 121 22.03 0.87 8.04
C ILE A 121 20.83 1.51 8.76
N GLU A 122 19.69 1.63 8.08
CA GLU A 122 18.46 2.15 8.69
C GLU A 122 18.01 1.30 9.89
N LYS A 123 18.10 -0.03 9.79
CA LYS A 123 17.79 -0.94 10.91
C LYS A 123 18.72 -0.74 12.11
N ILE A 124 20.00 -0.51 11.87
CA ILE A 124 20.96 -0.14 12.91
C ILE A 124 20.56 1.20 13.54
N ALA A 125 20.22 2.20 12.72
CA ALA A 125 19.78 3.51 13.18
C ALA A 125 18.48 3.44 14.00
N GLU A 126 17.53 2.58 13.61
CA GLU A 126 16.29 2.32 14.35
C GLU A 126 16.60 1.80 15.76
N ALA A 127 17.48 0.80 15.87
CA ALA A 127 17.90 0.27 17.16
C ALA A 127 18.61 1.33 18.01
N MET A 128 19.60 2.03 17.43
CA MET A 128 20.39 3.05 18.12
C MET A 128 19.56 4.24 18.63
N ARG A 129 18.37 4.49 18.06
CA ARG A 129 17.49 5.58 18.49
C ARG A 129 16.62 5.20 19.69
N ASN A 130 16.42 3.92 19.98
CA ASN A 130 15.60 3.51 21.11
C ASN A 130 16.25 3.92 22.45
N PRO A 131 15.50 4.50 23.41
CA PRO A 131 16.06 4.98 24.69
C PRO A 131 16.65 3.89 25.58
N LYS A 132 16.34 2.61 25.34
CA LYS A 132 16.87 1.45 26.08
C LYS A 132 17.99 0.70 25.35
N THR A 133 18.35 1.11 24.14
CA THR A 133 19.40 0.42 23.38
C THR A 133 20.74 0.48 24.06
N THR A 134 21.53 -0.58 23.87
CA THR A 134 22.95 -0.60 24.24
C THR A 134 23.86 -0.27 23.06
N LEU A 135 23.30 -0.12 21.86
CA LEU A 135 24.05 -0.01 20.61
C LEU A 135 24.46 1.42 20.26
N ASN A 136 23.93 2.45 20.94
CA ASN A 136 24.26 3.86 20.66
C ASN A 136 25.60 4.30 21.28
N THR A 137 26.68 3.55 21.01
CA THR A 137 28.04 3.81 21.47
C THR A 137 28.84 4.63 20.46
N ASP A 138 29.87 5.34 20.89
CA ASP A 138 30.71 6.13 19.97
C ASP A 138 31.39 5.28 18.89
N GLU A 139 31.71 4.02 19.19
CA GLU A 139 32.21 3.05 18.21
C GLU A 139 31.18 2.79 17.11
N ASN A 140 29.93 2.49 17.48
CA ASN A 140 28.87 2.17 16.51
C ASN A 140 28.45 3.41 15.72
N LYS A 141 28.41 4.60 16.34
CA LYS A 141 28.23 5.87 15.63
C LYS A 141 29.29 6.05 14.55
N LYS A 142 30.56 5.78 14.87
CA LYS A 142 31.67 5.85 13.90
C LYS A 142 31.51 4.82 12.78
N LYS A 143 31.08 3.59 13.08
CA LYS A 143 30.80 2.56 12.06
C LYS A 143 29.70 2.99 11.09
N VAL A 144 28.59 3.52 11.60
CA VAL A 144 27.48 4.02 10.75
C VAL A 144 27.94 5.18 9.87
N LYS A 145 28.70 6.13 10.41
CA LYS A 145 29.28 7.23 9.62
C LYS A 145 30.24 6.72 8.55
N ASP A 146 31.15 5.81 8.89
CA ASP A 146 32.10 5.19 7.96
C ASP A 146 31.38 4.39 6.86
N ALA A 147 30.28 3.72 7.18
CA ALA A 147 29.44 3.01 6.22
C ALA A 147 28.78 3.98 5.21
N LEU A 148 28.16 5.06 5.67
CA LEU A 148 27.55 6.06 4.79
C LEU A 148 28.59 6.79 3.94
N GLU A 149 29.72 7.17 4.53
CA GLU A 149 30.84 7.77 3.80
C GLU A 149 31.37 6.84 2.71
N TRP A 150 31.52 5.56 3.03
CA TRP A 150 31.96 4.56 2.07
C TRP A 150 30.94 4.36 0.94
N LEU A 151 29.64 4.30 1.24
CA LEU A 151 28.60 4.18 0.21
C LEU A 151 28.52 5.44 -0.66
N HIS A 152 28.69 6.62 -0.07
CA HIS A 152 28.75 7.86 -0.83
C HIS A 152 29.96 7.87 -1.77
N LYS A 153 31.14 7.42 -1.32
CA LYS A 153 32.35 7.39 -2.14
C LYS A 153 32.34 6.29 -3.21
N ASN A 154 31.71 5.13 -2.93
CA ASN A 154 31.89 3.92 -3.74
C ASN A 154 30.63 3.42 -4.45
N ALA A 155 29.44 3.91 -4.10
CA ALA A 155 28.17 3.46 -4.64
C ALA A 155 27.25 4.66 -4.96
N TYR A 156 26.26 4.95 -4.11
CA TYR A 156 25.18 5.89 -4.42
C TYR A 156 25.65 7.33 -4.70
N GLY A 157 26.70 7.80 -4.02
CA GLY A 157 27.26 9.14 -4.25
C GLY A 157 28.38 9.21 -5.29
N LYS A 158 28.77 8.07 -5.88
CA LYS A 158 29.92 7.98 -6.77
C LYS A 158 29.53 8.42 -8.18
N GLU A 159 30.02 9.60 -8.59
CA GLU A 159 29.83 10.17 -9.93
C GLU A 159 28.36 10.06 -10.43
N PRO A 160 27.36 10.59 -9.70
CA PRO A 160 25.94 10.29 -9.96
C PRO A 160 25.51 10.65 -11.39
N ASP A 161 26.02 11.74 -11.96
CA ASP A 161 25.73 12.14 -13.36
C ASP A 161 26.21 11.09 -14.38
N LYS A 162 27.37 10.47 -14.12
CA LYS A 162 27.89 9.38 -14.95
C LYS A 162 27.06 8.12 -14.77
N LYS A 163 26.63 7.84 -13.53
CA LYS A 163 25.75 6.69 -13.26
C LYS A 163 24.41 6.83 -13.96
N VAL A 164 23.81 8.02 -14.00
CA VAL A 164 22.59 8.29 -14.79
C VAL A 164 22.80 7.99 -16.27
N LYS A 165 23.96 8.35 -16.85
CA LYS A 165 24.28 7.99 -18.25
C LYS A 165 24.36 6.48 -18.43
N GLU A 166 25.08 5.76 -17.56
CA GLU A 166 25.18 4.30 -17.61
C GLU A 166 23.81 3.61 -17.49
N LEU A 167 22.96 4.08 -16.58
CA LEU A 167 21.60 3.58 -16.37
C LEU A 167 20.73 3.84 -17.59
N SER A 168 20.82 5.04 -18.17
CA SER A 168 20.09 5.42 -19.39
C SER A 168 20.49 4.55 -20.58
N GLU A 169 21.79 4.33 -20.78
CA GLU A 169 22.32 3.42 -21.81
C GLU A 169 21.88 1.98 -21.59
N ASN A 170 21.91 1.48 -20.34
CA ASN A 170 21.40 0.15 -20.03
C ASN A 170 19.90 0.03 -20.29
N PHE A 171 19.13 1.08 -20.02
CA PHE A 171 17.67 1.07 -20.16
C PHE A 171 17.23 0.95 -21.62
N THR A 172 17.99 1.51 -22.56
CA THR A 172 17.69 1.49 -24.01
C THR A 172 18.13 0.22 -24.72
N LYS A 173 18.98 -0.62 -24.09
CA LYS A 173 19.43 -1.89 -24.68
C LYS A 173 18.27 -2.86 -24.88
N THR A 174 18.23 -3.47 -26.06
CA THR A 174 17.34 -4.59 -26.40
C THR A 174 17.99 -5.94 -26.12
N THR A 175 19.32 -6.05 -26.28
CA THR A 175 20.12 -7.23 -25.96
C THR A 175 21.22 -6.89 -24.95
N GLY A 176 21.55 -7.83 -24.06
CA GLY A 176 22.55 -7.62 -23.01
C GLY A 176 22.18 -6.55 -21.97
N LYS A 177 20.88 -6.21 -21.85
CA LYS A 177 20.37 -5.35 -20.79
C LYS A 177 20.57 -6.03 -19.43
N ASN A 178 21.20 -5.33 -18.51
CA ASN A 178 21.27 -5.78 -17.13
C ASN A 178 19.93 -5.49 -16.44
N THR A 179 19.12 -6.51 -16.23
CA THR A 179 17.80 -6.43 -15.58
C THR A 179 17.88 -6.30 -14.06
N ASN A 180 19.06 -6.48 -13.47
CA ASN A 180 19.28 -6.28 -12.04
C ASN A 180 19.51 -4.80 -11.67
N LEU A 181 19.52 -3.89 -12.65
CA LEU A 181 19.57 -2.44 -12.44
C LEU A 181 18.16 -1.85 -12.61
N ASN A 182 17.60 -1.38 -11.50
CA ASN A 182 16.25 -0.84 -11.43
C ASN A 182 16.30 0.62 -10.98
N TRP A 183 15.64 1.50 -11.74
CA TRP A 183 15.48 2.92 -11.42
C TRP A 183 14.93 3.14 -10.00
N TRP A 184 14.03 2.25 -9.55
CA TRP A 184 13.37 2.33 -8.26
C TRP A 184 14.37 2.34 -7.10
N ASP A 185 15.46 1.58 -7.20
CA ASP A 185 16.49 1.54 -6.17
C ASP A 185 17.23 2.88 -6.03
N TYR A 186 17.40 3.62 -7.13
CA TYR A 186 18.11 4.90 -7.17
C TYR A 186 17.23 6.11 -6.82
N GLU A 187 15.93 6.04 -7.13
CA GLU A 187 14.97 7.15 -6.97
C GLU A 187 14.11 7.02 -5.70
N ILE A 188 13.84 5.79 -5.24
CA ILE A 188 12.91 5.54 -4.12
C ILE A 188 13.58 4.71 -3.01
N GLY A 189 14.03 3.49 -3.32
CA GLY A 189 14.46 2.50 -2.31
C GLY A 189 15.62 2.98 -1.44
N THR A 190 16.74 3.34 -2.08
CA THR A 190 17.92 3.87 -1.39
C THR A 190 17.67 5.24 -0.76
N PRO A 191 17.10 6.25 -1.48
CA PRO A 191 16.78 7.55 -0.91
C PRO A 191 15.90 7.49 0.34
N LYS A 192 14.86 6.65 0.34
CA LYS A 192 13.97 6.47 1.49
C LYS A 192 14.74 5.99 2.72
N SER A 193 15.55 4.95 2.56
CA SER A 193 16.32 4.37 3.66
C SER A 193 17.40 5.34 4.17
N LEU A 194 18.05 6.06 3.25
CA LEU A 194 19.02 7.11 3.57
C LEU A 194 18.39 8.27 4.35
N THR A 195 17.29 8.84 3.84
CA THR A 195 16.62 9.98 4.48
C THR A 195 16.08 9.60 5.86
N ASN A 196 15.49 8.41 6.03
CA ASN A 196 15.11 7.89 7.35
C ASN A 196 16.31 7.77 8.30
N THR A 197 17.43 7.22 7.84
CA THR A 197 18.66 7.10 8.64
C THR A 197 19.14 8.46 9.15
N LEU A 198 19.17 9.47 8.27
CA LEU A 198 19.61 10.83 8.62
C LEU A 198 18.63 11.53 9.57
N ILE A 199 17.33 11.22 9.50
CA ILE A 199 16.34 11.75 10.45
C ILE A 199 16.45 11.05 11.81
N LEU A 200 16.59 9.72 11.83
CA LEU A 200 16.75 8.92 13.05
C LEU A 200 17.97 9.34 13.88
N LEU A 201 19.08 9.63 13.21
CA LEU A 201 20.35 9.99 13.82
C LEU A 201 20.70 11.47 13.57
N ASN A 202 19.69 12.35 13.49
CA ASN A 202 19.88 13.75 13.07
C ASN A 202 20.91 14.52 13.92
N ASP A 203 21.01 14.22 15.22
CA ASP A 203 21.97 14.83 16.15
C ASP A 203 23.41 14.29 16.00
N GLN A 204 23.58 13.19 15.26
CA GLN A 204 24.88 12.57 15.01
C GLN A 204 25.55 13.09 13.74
N PHE A 205 24.81 13.72 12.82
CA PHE A 205 25.33 14.23 11.56
C PHE A 205 25.33 15.76 11.51
N SER A 206 26.43 16.35 11.05
CA SER A 206 26.48 17.79 10.78
C SER A 206 25.57 18.14 9.59
N ASN A 207 25.21 19.42 9.46
CA ASN A 207 24.43 19.88 8.32
C ASN A 207 25.17 19.69 6.99
N GLU A 208 26.49 19.81 6.99
CA GLU A 208 27.36 19.54 5.84
C GLU A 208 27.36 18.05 5.47
N GLU A 209 27.45 17.14 6.46
CA GLU A 209 27.36 15.70 6.23
C GLU A 209 26.00 15.32 5.65
N LYS A 210 24.90 15.85 6.24
CA LYS A 210 23.54 15.61 5.76
C LYS A 210 23.37 16.05 4.30
N LYS A 211 23.75 17.30 3.97
CA LYS A 211 23.70 17.83 2.59
C LYS A 211 24.58 17.04 1.61
N LYS A 212 25.76 16.62 2.05
CA LYS A 212 26.65 15.78 1.23
C LYS A 212 25.98 14.45 0.88
N PHE A 213 25.40 13.78 1.86
CA PHE A 213 24.80 12.46 1.63
C PHE A 213 23.49 12.53 0.84
N THR A 214 22.67 13.59 1.00
CA THR A 214 21.44 13.78 0.21
C THR A 214 21.69 14.29 -1.21
N ALA A 215 22.83 14.94 -1.49
CA ALA A 215 23.13 15.52 -2.80
C ALA A 215 22.85 14.60 -4.02
N PRO A 216 23.17 13.29 -4.02
CA PRO A 216 22.88 12.41 -5.15
C PRO A 216 21.38 12.24 -5.44
N ILE A 217 20.50 12.41 -4.44
CA ILE A 217 19.05 12.32 -4.62
C ILE A 217 18.58 13.35 -5.65
N LYS A 218 19.15 14.57 -5.64
CA LYS A 218 18.81 15.62 -6.61
C LYS A 218 19.21 15.27 -8.05
N THR A 219 20.22 14.42 -8.23
CA THR A 219 20.63 13.93 -9.54
C THR A 219 19.73 12.78 -10.02
N PHE A 220 19.44 11.80 -9.16
CA PHE A 220 18.64 10.65 -9.56
C PHE A 220 17.13 10.94 -9.61
N ALA A 221 16.62 11.74 -8.68
CA ALA A 221 15.21 12.14 -8.50
C ALA A 221 15.09 13.67 -8.33
N PRO A 222 15.27 14.45 -9.42
CA PRO A 222 15.23 15.91 -9.37
C PRO A 222 13.83 16.48 -9.06
N ASP A 223 12.77 15.81 -9.53
CA ASP A 223 11.39 16.26 -9.44
C ASP A 223 10.57 15.41 -8.44
N SER A 224 9.63 16.03 -7.73
CA SER A 224 8.76 15.37 -6.74
C SER A 224 7.53 14.68 -7.34
N ASP A 225 7.31 14.78 -8.65
CA ASP A 225 6.20 14.13 -9.36
C ASP A 225 6.63 13.30 -10.57
N LYS A 226 7.93 13.02 -10.72
CA LYS A 226 8.43 12.18 -11.80
C LYS A 226 9.25 11.00 -11.29
N ILE A 227 9.15 9.91 -12.04
CA ILE A 227 9.97 8.71 -11.89
C ILE A 227 10.72 8.44 -13.19
N LEU A 228 11.63 7.46 -13.19
CA LEU A 228 12.48 7.10 -14.34
C LEU A 228 13.45 8.23 -14.76
N SER A 229 13.68 9.20 -13.88
CA SER A 229 14.64 10.27 -14.12
C SER A 229 16.07 9.74 -14.17
N SER A 230 16.39 8.76 -13.33
CA SER A 230 17.71 8.12 -13.23
C SER A 230 18.11 7.32 -14.48
N VAL A 231 17.14 6.98 -15.34
CA VAL A 231 17.33 6.26 -16.60
C VAL A 231 17.07 7.13 -17.84
N GLY A 232 17.00 8.46 -17.66
CA GLY A 232 16.87 9.41 -18.76
C GLY A 232 15.50 9.39 -19.46
N LYS A 233 14.47 8.84 -18.81
CA LYS A 233 13.10 8.74 -19.35
C LYS A 233 12.06 9.22 -18.34
N ALA A 234 12.32 10.39 -17.75
CA ALA A 234 11.46 10.99 -16.75
C ALA A 234 9.98 11.01 -17.22
N GLU A 235 9.09 10.46 -16.40
CA GLU A 235 7.65 10.43 -16.65
C GLU A 235 6.88 10.77 -15.36
N LEU A 236 5.64 11.25 -15.51
CA LEU A 236 4.82 11.60 -14.35
C LEU A 236 4.51 10.35 -13.51
N ALA A 237 4.77 10.45 -12.21
CA ALA A 237 4.44 9.43 -11.24
C ALA A 237 2.93 9.39 -10.95
N LYS A 238 2.41 8.20 -10.67
CA LYS A 238 1.00 7.94 -10.32
C LYS A 238 0.92 6.96 -9.16
N GLY A 239 -0.25 6.89 -8.52
CA GLY A 239 -0.54 5.90 -7.48
C GLY A 239 0.53 5.85 -6.38
N GLY A 240 0.93 4.63 -5.99
CA GLY A 240 1.96 4.41 -4.97
C GLY A 240 3.31 5.05 -5.30
N ASN A 241 3.72 5.09 -6.57
CA ASN A 241 4.99 5.71 -6.97
C ASN A 241 5.00 7.22 -6.71
N LEU A 242 3.87 7.91 -6.95
CA LEU A 242 3.74 9.34 -6.64
C LEU A 242 3.84 9.61 -5.14
N VAL A 243 3.21 8.75 -4.33
CA VAL A 243 3.29 8.81 -2.86
C VAL A 243 4.73 8.60 -2.38
N ASP A 244 5.42 7.59 -2.91
CA ASP A 244 6.79 7.26 -2.49
C ASP A 244 7.82 8.31 -2.93
N ILE A 245 7.76 8.81 -4.17
CA ILE A 245 8.69 9.87 -4.61
C ILE A 245 8.43 11.18 -3.85
N SER A 246 7.16 11.54 -3.62
CA SER A 246 6.82 12.72 -2.81
C SER A 246 7.32 12.56 -1.37
N LYS A 247 7.23 11.36 -0.80
CA LYS A 247 7.77 11.03 0.53
C LYS A 247 9.27 11.24 0.59
N VAL A 248 10.02 10.69 -0.36
CA VAL A 248 11.48 10.87 -0.43
C VAL A 248 11.85 12.36 -0.45
N LYS A 249 11.21 13.14 -1.34
CA LYS A 249 11.50 14.57 -1.46
C LYS A 249 11.06 15.38 -0.23
N LEU A 250 9.98 14.98 0.42
CA LEU A 250 9.51 15.60 1.67
C LEU A 250 10.45 15.30 2.85
N LEU A 251 11.03 14.10 2.92
CA LEU A 251 12.05 13.80 3.94
C LEU A 251 13.38 14.50 3.63
N GLU A 252 13.79 14.55 2.35
CA GLU A 252 14.96 15.32 1.90
C GLU A 252 14.84 16.80 2.29
N CYS A 253 13.68 17.43 2.06
CA CYS A 253 13.51 18.84 2.39
C CYS A 253 13.52 19.10 3.90
N ILE A 254 13.11 18.14 4.73
CA ILE A 254 13.18 18.23 6.20
C ILE A 254 14.63 18.14 6.70
N ILE A 255 15.46 17.37 6.00
CA ILE A 255 16.89 17.22 6.31
C ILE A 255 17.67 18.48 5.90
N GLU A 256 17.35 19.02 4.71
CA GLU A 256 18.03 20.20 4.16
C GLU A 256 17.41 21.54 4.59
N GLU A 257 16.26 21.50 5.26
CA GLU A 257 15.47 22.66 5.70
C GLU A 257 15.05 23.57 4.52
N ASP A 258 14.63 22.94 3.42
CA ASP A 258 14.26 23.58 2.15
C ASP A 258 12.73 23.76 2.02
N LYS A 259 12.28 25.01 2.16
CA LYS A 259 10.86 25.37 2.13
C LYS A 259 10.23 25.20 0.75
N ASP A 260 10.96 25.49 -0.33
CA ASP A 260 10.42 25.44 -1.68
C ASP A 260 10.31 24.00 -2.16
N MET A 261 11.28 23.16 -1.81
CA MET A 261 11.21 21.72 -2.04
C MET A 261 10.05 21.09 -1.25
N MET A 262 9.82 21.52 -0.01
CA MET A 262 8.67 21.08 0.78
C MET A 262 7.35 21.40 0.09
N LYS A 263 7.17 22.66 -0.33
CA LYS A 263 5.95 23.08 -1.02
C LYS A 263 5.72 22.26 -2.29
N LYS A 264 6.75 22.12 -3.13
CA LYS A 264 6.66 21.32 -4.38
C LYS A 264 6.32 19.86 -4.09
N SER A 265 6.92 19.27 -3.04
CA SER A 265 6.66 17.88 -2.66
C SER A 265 5.22 17.67 -2.18
N ILE A 266 4.65 18.62 -1.43
CA ILE A 266 3.25 18.59 -1.00
C ILE A 266 2.30 18.82 -2.19
N ASP A 267 2.61 19.78 -3.07
CA ASP A 267 1.83 20.00 -4.29
C ASP A 267 1.81 18.74 -5.17
N SER A 268 2.95 18.04 -5.31
CA SER A 268 3.04 16.76 -6.01
C SER A 268 2.24 15.66 -5.31
N PHE A 269 2.38 15.52 -3.99
CA PHE A 269 1.62 14.56 -3.20
C PHE A 269 0.10 14.76 -3.39
N ASN A 270 -0.37 16.00 -3.36
CA ASN A 270 -1.79 16.33 -3.52
C ASN A 270 -2.37 15.87 -4.86
N LYS A 271 -1.55 15.69 -5.91
CA LYS A 271 -2.02 15.15 -7.20
C LYS A 271 -2.52 13.71 -7.08
N VAL A 272 -2.13 12.95 -6.05
CA VAL A 272 -2.58 11.57 -5.85
C VAL A 272 -4.11 11.49 -5.71
N PHE A 273 -4.75 12.52 -5.12
CA PHE A 273 -6.19 12.57 -4.86
C PHE A 273 -7.05 12.85 -6.10
N THR A 274 -6.49 12.68 -7.30
CA THR A 274 -7.21 12.83 -8.56
C THR A 274 -7.73 11.48 -9.03
N TYR A 275 -9.02 11.39 -9.32
CA TYR A 275 -9.60 10.20 -9.94
C TYR A 275 -9.11 10.02 -11.38
N VAL A 276 -8.92 8.77 -11.77
CA VAL A 276 -8.67 8.39 -13.16
C VAL A 276 -9.85 8.84 -14.03
N GLN A 277 -9.54 9.34 -15.22
CA GLN A 277 -10.54 9.81 -16.18
C GLN A 277 -10.96 8.67 -17.11
N ASP A 278 -12.22 8.66 -17.56
CA ASP A 278 -12.77 7.62 -18.44
C ASP A 278 -11.99 7.45 -19.76
N SER A 279 -11.32 8.52 -20.22
CA SER A 279 -10.47 8.51 -21.42
C SER A 279 -9.05 7.98 -21.19
N ALA A 280 -8.71 7.57 -19.96
CA ALA A 280 -7.37 7.13 -19.61
C ALA A 280 -6.99 5.84 -20.35
N THR A 281 -5.76 5.79 -20.85
CA THR A 281 -5.19 4.63 -21.53
C THR A 281 -3.78 4.37 -21.03
N GLY A 282 -3.29 3.13 -21.16
CA GLY A 282 -1.97 2.73 -20.67
C GLY A 282 -1.77 3.07 -19.19
N LYS A 283 -0.65 3.70 -18.87
CA LYS A 283 -0.27 4.07 -17.49
C LYS A 283 -1.19 5.11 -16.83
N GLU A 284 -1.92 5.91 -17.60
CA GLU A 284 -2.87 6.88 -17.04
C GLU A 284 -4.07 6.21 -16.36
N ARG A 285 -4.24 4.90 -16.56
CA ARG A 285 -5.26 4.09 -15.88
C ARG A 285 -4.90 3.74 -14.44
N ASN A 286 -3.67 4.00 -14.01
CA ASN A 286 -3.26 3.68 -12.64
C ASN A 286 -3.86 4.69 -11.65
N GLY A 287 -4.60 4.21 -10.66
CA GLY A 287 -5.19 5.03 -9.60
C GLY A 287 -6.62 4.61 -9.25
N PHE A 288 -7.27 5.45 -8.45
CA PHE A 288 -8.67 5.26 -8.07
C PHE A 288 -9.62 5.77 -9.15
N TYR A 289 -10.68 5.01 -9.37
CA TYR A 289 -11.85 5.39 -10.16
C TYR A 289 -13.00 5.80 -9.23
N LYS A 290 -14.00 6.49 -9.79
CA LYS A 290 -15.14 7.01 -9.01
C LYS A 290 -16.03 5.92 -8.42
N ASP A 291 -16.05 4.74 -9.02
CA ASP A 291 -16.79 3.60 -8.47
C ASP A 291 -16.08 2.94 -7.28
N GLY A 292 -14.87 3.40 -6.91
CA GLY A 292 -14.04 2.83 -5.85
C GLY A 292 -13.00 1.82 -6.34
N SER A 293 -13.00 1.48 -7.64
CA SER A 293 -12.00 0.61 -8.24
C SER A 293 -10.61 1.21 -8.10
N TYR A 294 -9.60 0.38 -7.86
CA TYR A 294 -8.20 0.78 -7.97
C TYR A 294 -7.47 -0.14 -8.93
N ILE A 295 -6.97 0.44 -10.00
CA ILE A 295 -6.12 -0.24 -10.98
C ILE A 295 -4.67 0.19 -10.74
N ASP A 296 -3.76 -0.77 -10.79
CA ASP A 296 -2.34 -0.49 -10.99
C ASP A 296 -1.82 -1.34 -12.14
N HIS A 297 -0.60 -1.05 -12.58
CA HIS A 297 0.03 -1.74 -13.70
C HIS A 297 -0.89 -1.75 -14.95
N GLN A 298 -1.59 -0.64 -15.20
CA GLN A 298 -2.41 -0.31 -16.37
C GLN A 298 -3.77 -1.03 -16.46
N ASP A 299 -3.86 -2.27 -15.99
CA ASP A 299 -5.07 -3.08 -16.13
C ASP A 299 -5.28 -4.13 -15.03
N VAL A 300 -4.52 -4.08 -13.93
CA VAL A 300 -4.60 -5.07 -12.85
C VAL A 300 -5.39 -4.51 -11.65
N PRO A 301 -6.44 -5.21 -11.17
CA PRO A 301 -7.17 -4.83 -9.96
C PRO A 301 -6.27 -5.00 -8.73
N TYR A 302 -5.95 -3.89 -8.06
CA TYR A 302 -4.84 -3.86 -7.12
C TYR A 302 -5.09 -3.12 -5.80
N THR A 303 -6.36 -2.86 -5.46
CA THR A 303 -6.73 -2.18 -4.20
C THR A 303 -6.08 -2.84 -2.99
N GLY A 304 -6.07 -4.17 -2.93
CA GLY A 304 -5.56 -4.97 -1.82
C GLY A 304 -4.04 -5.22 -1.82
N ALA A 305 -3.28 -4.60 -2.74
CA ALA A 305 -1.81 -4.59 -2.66
C ALA A 305 -1.22 -3.19 -2.94
N TYR A 306 -1.15 -2.72 -4.18
CA TYR A 306 -0.62 -1.37 -4.47
C TYR A 306 -1.48 -0.26 -3.86
N GLY A 307 -2.80 -0.45 -3.79
CA GLY A 307 -3.70 0.44 -3.04
C GLY A 307 -3.36 0.47 -1.55
N VAL A 308 -3.03 -0.68 -0.94
CA VAL A 308 -2.59 -0.77 0.47
C VAL A 308 -1.29 -0.01 0.69
N VAL A 309 -0.30 -0.15 -0.20
CA VAL A 309 0.96 0.61 -0.14
C VAL A 309 0.71 2.12 -0.24
N LEU A 310 -0.17 2.53 -1.16
CA LEU A 310 -0.59 3.92 -1.31
C LEU A 310 -1.22 4.45 -0.03
N LEU A 311 -2.21 3.74 0.54
CA LEU A 311 -2.93 4.16 1.75
C LEU A 311 -1.98 4.22 2.96
N GLU A 312 -1.08 3.24 3.10
CA GLU A 312 -0.07 3.25 4.16
C GLU A 312 0.81 4.49 4.03
N GLY A 313 1.32 4.78 2.84
CA GLY A 313 2.15 5.95 2.60
C GLY A 313 1.43 7.27 2.87
N ILE A 314 0.16 7.39 2.51
CA ILE A 314 -0.69 8.54 2.86
C ILE A 314 -0.82 8.66 4.38
N SER A 315 -1.10 7.56 5.09
CA SER A 315 -1.27 7.57 6.55
C SER A 315 -0.01 7.99 7.31
N GLN A 316 1.18 7.73 6.74
CA GLN A 316 2.47 8.14 7.32
C GLN A 316 2.74 9.63 7.11
N MET A 317 2.36 10.18 5.94
CA MET A 317 2.67 11.56 5.58
C MET A 317 1.62 12.57 6.04
N MET A 318 0.33 12.22 6.04
CA MET A 318 -0.75 13.15 6.33
C MET A 318 -0.61 13.87 7.68
N PRO A 319 -0.28 13.20 8.80
CA PRO A 319 -0.07 13.89 10.07
C PRO A 319 1.02 14.97 9.97
N MET A 320 2.12 14.69 9.28
CA MET A 320 3.21 15.64 9.07
C MET A 320 2.81 16.78 8.13
N ILE A 321 2.12 16.50 7.03
CA ILE A 321 1.67 17.52 6.07
C ILE A 321 0.70 18.50 6.73
N LYS A 322 -0.20 18.02 7.61
CA LYS A 322 -1.15 18.89 8.32
C LYS A 322 -0.48 19.89 9.26
N GLU A 323 0.72 19.59 9.75
CA GLU A 323 1.53 20.50 10.56
C GLU A 323 2.29 21.57 9.74
N THR A 324 2.31 21.44 8.40
CA THR A 324 2.97 22.41 7.53
C THR A 324 2.09 23.62 7.23
N PRO A 325 2.68 24.78 6.89
CA PRO A 325 1.92 25.93 6.39
C PRO A 325 1.29 25.72 5.00
N PHE A 326 1.59 24.60 4.34
CA PHE A 326 1.12 24.26 2.99
C PHE A 326 -0.03 23.24 2.99
N ASN A 327 -0.63 22.97 4.16
CA ASN A 327 -1.74 22.02 4.24
C ASN A 327 -2.93 22.46 3.37
N ASP A 328 -3.51 21.50 2.65
CA ASP A 328 -4.84 21.66 2.07
C ASP A 328 -5.87 21.26 3.12
N LYS A 329 -6.80 22.17 3.43
CA LYS A 329 -7.66 22.03 4.62
C LYS A 329 -8.87 21.12 4.42
N THR A 330 -9.28 20.75 3.20
CA THR A 330 -10.57 20.01 3.04
C THR A 330 -10.71 19.02 1.88
N GLN A 331 -10.12 19.26 0.70
CA GLN A 331 -10.46 18.46 -0.49
C GLN A 331 -9.93 17.02 -0.39
N ASN A 332 -8.68 16.87 0.04
CA ASN A 332 -8.03 15.57 0.14
C ASN A 332 -8.69 14.64 1.15
N ASP A 333 -9.20 15.18 2.26
CA ASP A 333 -9.88 14.38 3.30
C ASP A 333 -11.18 13.77 2.78
N THR A 334 -11.93 14.49 1.94
CA THR A 334 -13.18 13.96 1.36
C THR A 334 -12.90 12.83 0.38
N THR A 335 -11.93 13.01 -0.53
CA THR A 335 -11.52 11.99 -1.48
C THR A 335 -10.99 10.74 -0.75
N LEU A 336 -10.13 10.93 0.25
CA LEU A 336 -9.56 9.82 1.02
C LEU A 336 -10.62 9.02 1.77
N LYS A 337 -11.64 9.69 2.34
CA LYS A 337 -12.79 9.00 2.96
C LYS A 337 -13.55 8.16 1.95
N SER A 338 -13.82 8.68 0.75
CA SER A 338 -14.47 7.89 -0.29
C SER A 338 -13.63 6.70 -0.72
N TRP A 339 -12.31 6.84 -0.90
CA TRP A 339 -11.46 5.68 -1.19
C TRP A 339 -11.49 4.63 -0.10
N ILE A 340 -11.49 5.04 1.17
CA ILE A 340 -11.59 4.11 2.31
C ILE A 340 -12.95 3.41 2.30
N ASP A 341 -14.03 4.17 2.26
CA ASP A 341 -15.40 3.67 2.40
C ASP A 341 -15.89 2.87 1.20
N ASP A 342 -15.57 3.32 -0.02
CA ASP A 342 -16.01 2.72 -1.28
C ASP A 342 -14.97 1.78 -1.88
N GLY A 343 -13.68 2.07 -1.69
CA GLY A 343 -12.59 1.30 -2.29
C GLY A 343 -12.10 0.17 -1.40
N PHE A 344 -11.72 0.45 -0.15
CA PHE A 344 -11.09 -0.55 0.73
C PHE A 344 -12.09 -1.36 1.56
N MET A 345 -13.04 -0.71 2.24
CA MET A 345 -13.90 -1.40 3.21
C MET A 345 -14.75 -2.53 2.61
N PRO A 346 -15.32 -2.42 1.40
CA PRO A 346 -16.09 -3.52 0.82
C PRO A 346 -15.23 -4.74 0.44
N LEU A 347 -13.90 -4.60 0.42
CA LEU A 347 -12.93 -5.67 0.17
C LEU A 347 -12.38 -6.27 1.47
N ILE A 348 -12.86 -5.87 2.65
CA ILE A 348 -12.38 -6.42 3.93
C ILE A 348 -13.52 -7.12 4.66
N TYR A 349 -13.36 -8.42 4.91
CA TYR A 349 -14.33 -9.23 5.65
C TYR A 349 -13.63 -10.00 6.77
N LYS A 350 -14.11 -9.86 8.02
CA LYS A 350 -13.54 -10.51 9.22
C LYS A 350 -12.01 -10.41 9.34
N GLY A 351 -11.45 -9.26 8.96
CA GLY A 351 -10.01 -9.02 9.06
C GLY A 351 -9.22 -9.53 7.87
N GLU A 352 -9.87 -10.04 6.82
CA GLU A 352 -9.25 -10.49 5.56
C GLU A 352 -9.47 -9.48 4.44
N MET A 353 -8.39 -9.05 3.78
CA MET A 353 -8.48 -8.36 2.49
C MET A 353 -8.74 -9.40 1.39
N MET A 354 -9.82 -9.23 0.62
CA MET A 354 -10.22 -10.19 -0.41
C MET A 354 -9.15 -10.35 -1.50
N ASP A 355 -8.72 -11.59 -1.71
CA ASP A 355 -7.59 -11.93 -2.61
C ASP A 355 -7.83 -11.55 -4.08
N LEU A 356 -9.10 -11.43 -4.50
CA LEU A 356 -9.50 -10.91 -5.82
C LEU A 356 -8.96 -9.50 -6.13
N SER A 357 -8.47 -8.77 -5.13
CA SER A 357 -7.91 -7.41 -5.27
C SER A 357 -6.40 -7.31 -5.03
N ARG A 358 -5.71 -8.44 -4.82
CA ARG A 358 -4.29 -8.47 -4.42
C ARG A 358 -3.32 -8.84 -5.55
N GLY A 359 -3.82 -9.04 -6.77
CA GLY A 359 -3.00 -9.37 -7.94
C GLY A 359 -2.03 -10.53 -7.66
N ARG A 360 -0.74 -10.33 -7.94
CA ARG A 360 0.27 -11.38 -7.74
C ARG A 360 0.62 -11.64 -6.27
N ALA A 361 0.25 -10.74 -5.36
CA ALA A 361 0.59 -10.85 -3.94
C ALA A 361 -0.09 -12.05 -3.24
N ILE A 362 -1.09 -12.67 -3.88
CA ILE A 362 -1.66 -13.95 -3.43
C ILE A 362 -0.61 -15.08 -3.36
N SER A 363 0.49 -14.96 -4.10
CA SER A 363 1.57 -15.96 -4.12
C SER A 363 2.67 -15.72 -3.07
N ARG A 364 2.58 -14.65 -2.27
CA ARG A 364 3.57 -14.31 -1.26
C ARG A 364 3.19 -14.90 0.09
N GLU A 365 3.98 -15.85 0.59
CA GLU A 365 3.77 -16.47 1.91
C GLU A 365 3.73 -15.44 3.05
N ASN A 366 4.62 -14.45 3.00
CA ASN A 366 4.73 -13.41 4.04
C ASN A 366 3.73 -12.25 3.86
N GLU A 367 2.90 -12.27 2.82
CA GLU A 367 1.88 -11.24 2.54
C GLU A 367 0.52 -11.91 2.29
N THR A 368 -0.16 -12.24 3.37
CA THR A 368 -1.50 -12.83 3.41
C THR A 368 -2.63 -11.80 3.26
N SER A 369 -3.85 -12.26 3.01
CA SER A 369 -5.09 -11.46 3.04
C SER A 369 -5.23 -10.66 4.34
N HIS A 370 -4.97 -11.30 5.47
CA HIS A 370 -5.04 -10.67 6.78
C HIS A 370 -3.95 -9.63 7.03
N SER A 371 -2.71 -9.84 6.55
CA SER A 371 -1.64 -8.84 6.74
C SER A 371 -1.87 -7.59 5.91
N ALA A 372 -2.50 -7.73 4.74
CA ALA A 372 -2.93 -6.60 3.93
C ALA A 372 -4.04 -5.81 4.65
N SER A 373 -5.04 -6.49 5.21
CA SER A 373 -6.07 -5.86 6.06
C SER A 373 -5.45 -5.19 7.30
N ALA A 374 -4.52 -5.84 8.00
CA ALA A 374 -3.82 -5.27 9.15
C ALA A 374 -3.12 -3.95 8.80
N THR A 375 -2.54 -3.88 7.60
CA THR A 375 -1.90 -2.67 7.07
C THR A 375 -2.92 -1.57 6.76
N VAL A 376 -4.11 -1.91 6.24
CA VAL A 376 -5.21 -0.95 6.13
C VAL A 376 -5.64 -0.45 7.52
N MET A 377 -5.85 -1.35 8.49
CA MET A 377 -6.33 -0.98 9.82
C MET A 377 -5.37 -0.07 10.59
N LYS A 378 -4.06 -0.35 10.59
CA LYS A 378 -3.08 0.56 11.21
C LYS A 378 -3.05 1.92 10.49
N SER A 379 -3.26 1.93 9.17
CA SER A 379 -3.34 3.18 8.38
C SER A 379 -4.57 4.01 8.77
N LEU A 380 -5.73 3.37 8.94
CA LEU A 380 -6.94 4.04 9.45
C LEU A 380 -6.74 4.59 10.87
N LEU A 381 -6.06 3.84 11.74
CA LEU A 381 -5.78 4.28 13.10
C LEU A 381 -4.87 5.51 13.12
N ARG A 382 -3.83 5.55 12.29
CA ARG A 382 -2.96 6.74 12.09
C ARG A 382 -3.76 7.93 11.58
N LEU A 383 -4.58 7.73 10.55
CA LEU A 383 -5.41 8.78 9.96
C LEU A 383 -6.47 9.30 10.94
N SER A 384 -6.94 8.47 11.87
CA SER A 384 -7.98 8.85 12.84
C SER A 384 -7.60 10.08 13.68
N ASP A 385 -6.30 10.29 13.95
CA ASP A 385 -5.84 11.47 14.69
C ASP A 385 -5.74 12.73 13.85
N ALA A 386 -5.72 12.58 12.52
CA ALA A 386 -5.65 13.67 11.57
C ALA A 386 -7.03 14.07 11.00
N MET A 387 -8.09 13.32 11.30
CA MET A 387 -9.44 13.52 10.75
C MET A 387 -10.41 14.13 11.77
N ASP A 388 -11.57 14.60 11.31
CA ASP A 388 -12.65 15.07 12.20
C ASP A 388 -13.14 13.98 13.15
N ASP A 389 -13.76 14.40 14.25
CA ASP A 389 -14.21 13.52 15.35
C ASP A 389 -15.15 12.39 14.90
N SER A 390 -16.02 12.66 13.92
CA SER A 390 -16.95 11.64 13.39
C SER A 390 -16.18 10.55 12.65
N THR A 391 -15.24 10.96 11.79
CA THR A 391 -14.39 10.04 11.03
C THR A 391 -13.43 9.29 11.95
N LYS A 392 -12.86 9.97 12.93
CA LYS A 392 -12.03 9.39 13.99
C LYS A 392 -12.77 8.27 14.73
N ALA A 393 -13.99 8.53 15.18
CA ALA A 393 -14.82 7.54 15.85
C ALA A 393 -15.14 6.35 14.92
N LYS A 394 -15.51 6.61 13.67
CA LYS A 394 -15.77 5.57 12.67
C LYS A 394 -14.56 4.65 12.46
N TYR A 395 -13.39 5.21 12.21
CA TYR A 395 -12.17 4.42 11.95
C TYR A 395 -11.77 3.59 13.17
N LYS A 396 -11.84 4.16 14.39
CA LYS A 396 -11.60 3.40 15.61
C LYS A 396 -12.53 2.19 15.77
N LYS A 397 -13.83 2.34 15.46
CA LYS A 397 -14.78 1.22 15.48
C LYS A 397 -14.44 0.14 14.46
N ILE A 398 -14.09 0.53 13.22
CA ILE A 398 -13.69 -0.39 12.15
C ILE A 398 -12.45 -1.19 12.58
N VAL A 399 -11.41 -0.50 13.03
CA VAL A 399 -10.15 -1.12 13.46
C VAL A 399 -10.38 -2.11 14.60
N LYS A 400 -11.12 -1.70 15.64
CA LYS A 400 -11.43 -2.57 16.78
C LYS A 400 -12.20 -3.83 16.35
N SER A 401 -13.13 -3.69 15.40
CA SER A 401 -13.92 -4.82 14.90
C SER A 401 -13.07 -5.81 14.10
N SER A 402 -12.14 -5.30 13.27
CA SER A 402 -11.22 -6.13 12.49
C SER A 402 -10.25 -6.92 13.37
N VAL A 403 -9.73 -6.32 14.43
CA VAL A 403 -8.79 -7.01 15.33
C VAL A 403 -9.49 -8.12 16.10
N GLU A 404 -10.75 -7.95 16.45
CA GLU A 404 -11.52 -8.94 17.20
C GLU A 404 -12.21 -9.99 16.33
N SER A 405 -12.21 -9.85 15.00
CA SER A 405 -12.94 -10.76 14.10
C SER A 405 -12.24 -12.09 13.85
N ASP A 406 -10.91 -12.15 13.97
CA ASP A 406 -10.14 -13.39 13.95
C ASP A 406 -9.06 -13.42 15.04
N SER A 407 -9.41 -14.02 16.19
CA SER A 407 -8.45 -14.23 17.28
C SER A 407 -7.29 -15.17 16.95
N SER A 408 -7.40 -15.97 15.89
CA SER A 408 -6.35 -16.88 15.44
C SER A 408 -5.25 -16.17 14.65
N TYR A 409 -5.59 -15.04 14.04
CA TYR A 409 -4.65 -14.18 13.34
C TYR A 409 -4.18 -13.08 14.30
N LYS A 410 -2.91 -13.17 14.74
CA LYS A 410 -2.31 -12.21 15.67
C LYS A 410 -2.05 -10.87 14.96
N GLN A 411 -3.09 -10.10 14.70
CA GLN A 411 -3.01 -8.85 13.91
C GLN A 411 -1.98 -7.86 14.47
N ASN A 412 -1.78 -7.85 15.79
CA ASN A 412 -0.76 -7.02 16.45
C ASN A 412 0.69 -7.37 16.04
N ASP A 413 0.96 -8.59 15.55
CA ASP A 413 2.29 -8.96 15.06
C ASP A 413 2.69 -8.21 13.77
N TYR A 414 1.75 -7.50 13.12
CA TYR A 414 1.95 -6.71 11.89
C TYR A 414 2.04 -5.20 12.12
N LEU A 415 2.12 -4.76 13.38
CA LEU A 415 2.33 -3.36 13.74
C LEU A 415 3.82 -3.03 13.66
N ASN A 416 4.15 -1.98 12.90
CA ASN A 416 5.54 -1.71 12.53
C ASN A 416 6.26 -0.75 13.48
N SER A 417 5.54 0.01 14.30
CA SER A 417 6.08 1.05 15.19
C SER A 417 5.56 0.91 16.62
N TYR A 418 6.30 1.43 17.60
CA TYR A 418 5.83 1.51 18.99
C TYR A 418 4.57 2.37 19.09
N SER A 419 4.46 3.44 18.29
CA SER A 419 3.23 4.24 18.22
C SER A 419 2.03 3.47 17.68
N ASP A 420 2.22 2.60 16.68
CA ASP A 420 1.15 1.74 16.20
C ASP A 420 0.71 0.75 17.30
N ILE A 421 1.67 0.16 18.02
CA ILE A 421 1.40 -0.76 19.14
C ILE A 421 0.66 -0.04 20.28
N ASP A 422 1.12 1.14 20.67
CA ASP A 422 0.50 1.97 21.73
C ASP A 422 -0.93 2.36 21.36
N LYS A 423 -1.14 2.89 20.15
CA LYS A 423 -2.46 3.28 19.67
C LYS A 423 -3.40 2.09 19.58
N MET A 424 -2.93 0.94 19.07
CA MET A 424 -3.74 -0.26 18.97
C MET A 424 -4.12 -0.77 20.36
N LYS A 425 -3.15 -0.92 21.27
CA LYS A 425 -3.41 -1.35 22.65
C LYS A 425 -4.42 -0.42 23.34
N SER A 426 -4.21 0.89 23.23
CA SER A 426 -5.12 1.89 23.79
C SER A 426 -6.54 1.72 23.26
N LEU A 427 -6.71 1.57 21.94
CA LEU A 427 -8.01 1.34 21.31
C LEU A 427 -8.67 0.04 21.79
N MET A 428 -7.90 -1.05 21.89
CA MET A 428 -8.43 -2.35 22.33
C MET A 428 -8.89 -2.32 23.79
N THR A 429 -8.22 -1.53 24.64
CA THR A 429 -8.62 -1.35 26.06
C THR A 429 -9.69 -0.30 26.29
N ASP A 430 -10.00 0.53 25.30
CA ASP A 430 -10.99 1.60 25.41
C ASP A 430 -12.42 1.05 25.34
N ASN A 431 -13.07 0.89 26.49
CA ASN A 431 -14.44 0.39 26.61
C ASN A 431 -15.52 1.39 26.14
N SER A 432 -15.16 2.66 25.90
CA SER A 432 -16.10 3.65 25.35
C SER A 432 -16.35 3.46 23.85
N ILE A 433 -15.43 2.78 23.15
CA ILE A 433 -15.55 2.47 21.73
C ILE A 433 -16.14 1.06 21.56
N SER A 434 -17.37 1.02 21.08
CA SER A 434 -18.05 -0.23 20.68
C SER A 434 -17.49 -0.78 19.37
N LYS A 435 -17.69 -2.07 19.12
CA LYS A 435 -17.50 -2.65 17.78
C LYS A 435 -18.47 -2.05 16.78
N ASN A 436 -18.10 -2.11 15.52
CA ASN A 436 -19.02 -2.04 14.39
C ASN A 436 -19.67 -3.42 14.19
N GLY A 437 -20.96 -3.45 13.89
CA GLY A 437 -21.60 -4.69 13.44
C GLY A 437 -21.10 -5.10 12.05
N LEU A 438 -21.47 -6.31 11.62
CA LEU A 438 -21.33 -6.68 10.20
C LEU A 438 -22.17 -5.72 9.35
N THR A 439 -21.65 -5.35 8.19
CA THR A 439 -22.30 -4.40 7.28
C THR A 439 -23.00 -5.17 6.17
N GLN A 440 -24.26 -4.84 5.89
CA GLN A 440 -24.92 -5.27 4.65
C GLN A 440 -24.38 -4.38 3.53
N GLN A 441 -23.72 -4.96 2.54
CA GLN A 441 -23.12 -4.17 1.47
C GLN A 441 -23.00 -4.96 0.18
N LEU A 442 -23.33 -4.34 -0.95
CA LEU A 442 -23.05 -4.90 -2.27
C LEU A 442 -22.31 -3.86 -3.10
N LYS A 443 -21.12 -4.20 -3.59
CA LYS A 443 -20.29 -3.29 -4.38
C LYS A 443 -19.95 -3.92 -5.71
N ILE A 444 -20.26 -3.19 -6.79
CA ILE A 444 -19.89 -3.55 -8.16
C ILE A 444 -18.85 -2.54 -8.60
N TYR A 445 -17.61 -3.02 -8.72
CA TYR A 445 -16.46 -2.27 -9.19
C TYR A 445 -16.29 -2.55 -10.68
N ASN A 446 -17.06 -1.84 -11.51
CA ASN A 446 -17.07 -2.05 -12.95
C ASN A 446 -15.73 -1.68 -13.58
N ASP A 447 -15.03 -0.65 -13.08
CA ASP A 447 -13.75 -0.21 -13.65
C ASP A 447 -12.59 -1.20 -13.40
N MET A 448 -12.73 -2.10 -12.42
CA MET A 448 -11.78 -3.20 -12.17
C MET A 448 -12.38 -4.60 -12.25
N ASP A 449 -13.57 -4.76 -12.82
CA ASP A 449 -14.25 -6.05 -13.03
C ASP A 449 -14.30 -6.93 -11.76
N ARG A 450 -14.68 -6.32 -10.62
CA ARG A 450 -14.85 -7.01 -9.34
C ARG A 450 -16.23 -6.78 -8.75
N VAL A 451 -16.72 -7.77 -8.01
CA VAL A 451 -17.95 -7.64 -7.20
C VAL A 451 -17.67 -8.14 -5.81
N THR A 452 -18.15 -7.42 -4.80
CA THR A 452 -18.20 -7.90 -3.43
C THR A 452 -19.62 -7.80 -2.89
N TYR A 453 -19.97 -8.75 -2.04
CA TYR A 453 -21.27 -8.79 -1.40
C TYR A 453 -21.13 -9.30 0.02
N HIS A 454 -21.59 -8.53 0.99
CA HIS A 454 -21.55 -8.85 2.41
C HIS A 454 -23.00 -8.99 2.87
N ASN A 455 -23.34 -10.18 3.37
CA ASN A 455 -24.63 -10.43 3.99
C ASN A 455 -24.44 -10.45 5.51
N LYS A 456 -24.91 -9.40 6.19
CA LYS A 456 -24.73 -9.26 7.64
C LYS A 456 -25.54 -10.26 8.45
N ASP A 457 -26.69 -10.68 7.93
CA ASP A 457 -27.66 -11.50 8.67
C ASP A 457 -27.28 -12.98 8.63
N LEU A 458 -26.68 -13.41 7.51
CA LEU A 458 -26.17 -14.77 7.32
C LEU A 458 -24.66 -14.90 7.58
N ASP A 459 -23.99 -13.80 7.92
CA ASP A 459 -22.58 -13.77 8.31
C ASP A 459 -21.66 -14.43 7.25
N PHE A 460 -21.80 -13.97 6.00
CA PHE A 460 -20.91 -14.33 4.90
C PHE A 460 -20.59 -13.13 4.00
N ALA A 461 -19.50 -13.24 3.26
CA ALA A 461 -19.23 -12.40 2.11
C ALA A 461 -18.91 -13.23 0.86
N PHE A 462 -19.27 -12.69 -0.29
CA PHE A 462 -19.03 -13.25 -1.61
C PHE A 462 -18.17 -12.29 -2.42
N GLY A 463 -17.22 -12.84 -3.17
CA GLY A 463 -16.38 -12.10 -4.12
C GLY A 463 -16.47 -12.71 -5.50
N LEU A 464 -16.45 -11.88 -6.54
CA LEU A 464 -16.38 -12.32 -7.94
C LEU A 464 -15.27 -11.58 -8.68
N SER A 465 -14.43 -12.35 -9.37
CA SER A 465 -13.26 -11.87 -10.11
C SER A 465 -13.41 -12.15 -11.60
N MET A 466 -13.55 -11.08 -12.39
CA MET A 466 -13.77 -11.14 -13.83
C MET A 466 -12.61 -10.49 -14.61
N THR A 467 -12.66 -10.62 -15.94
CA THR A 467 -11.71 -10.04 -16.90
C THR A 467 -12.49 -9.53 -18.09
N SER A 468 -12.00 -8.44 -18.69
CA SER A 468 -12.56 -7.82 -19.87
C SER A 468 -11.45 -7.35 -20.81
N LYS A 469 -11.81 -6.61 -21.85
CA LYS A 469 -10.89 -5.86 -22.71
C LYS A 469 -10.01 -4.87 -21.94
N ASN A 470 -10.46 -4.42 -20.78
CA ASN A 470 -9.79 -3.39 -20.00
C ASN A 470 -9.09 -3.94 -18.74
N VAL A 471 -9.45 -5.13 -18.27
CA VAL A 471 -8.93 -5.67 -17.00
C VAL A 471 -8.29 -7.03 -17.21
N ALA A 472 -7.05 -7.16 -16.78
CA ALA A 472 -6.29 -8.40 -16.87
C ALA A 472 -6.90 -9.51 -16.01
N ARG A 473 -6.86 -10.75 -16.53
CA ARG A 473 -7.29 -11.95 -15.83
C ARG A 473 -6.41 -12.27 -14.62
N TYR A 474 -5.11 -12.00 -14.73
CA TYR A 474 -4.12 -12.17 -13.66
C TYR A 474 -2.84 -11.42 -14.04
N GLU A 475 -1.96 -11.24 -13.05
CA GLU A 475 -0.59 -10.77 -13.27
C GLU A 475 0.41 -11.83 -12.82
N SER A 476 1.41 -12.12 -13.67
CA SER A 476 2.56 -12.98 -13.39
C SER A 476 3.81 -12.24 -13.87
N ILE A 477 4.55 -11.65 -12.93
CA ILE A 477 5.79 -10.90 -13.19
C ILE A 477 6.77 -11.15 -12.04
N ASN A 478 8.06 -10.88 -12.24
CA ASN A 478 9.10 -10.99 -11.21
C ASN A 478 9.20 -12.38 -10.54
N GLY A 479 8.79 -13.44 -11.23
CA GLY A 479 8.76 -14.80 -10.68
C GLY A 479 7.60 -15.08 -9.71
N GLU A 480 6.62 -14.17 -9.61
CA GLU A 480 5.46 -14.27 -8.71
C GLU A 480 4.20 -14.71 -9.47
N ASN A 481 3.28 -15.40 -8.78
CA ASN A 481 1.98 -15.83 -9.29
C ASN A 481 2.00 -16.63 -10.61
N LEU A 482 2.98 -17.53 -10.74
CA LEU A 482 3.22 -18.35 -11.94
C LEU A 482 2.05 -19.25 -12.37
N LYS A 483 1.05 -19.43 -11.51
CA LYS A 483 -0.12 -20.29 -11.74
C LYS A 483 -1.45 -19.54 -11.62
N GLY A 484 -1.46 -18.21 -11.69
CA GLY A 484 -2.65 -17.38 -11.51
C GLY A 484 -3.68 -17.43 -12.66
N TRP A 485 -3.53 -18.35 -13.63
CA TRP A 485 -4.16 -18.34 -14.95
C TRP A 485 -5.66 -18.06 -14.96
N HIS A 486 -6.40 -18.61 -14.01
CA HIS A 486 -7.87 -18.54 -13.96
C HIS A 486 -8.43 -17.63 -12.86
N THR A 487 -7.58 -16.89 -12.13
CA THR A 487 -7.99 -16.10 -10.94
C THR A 487 -8.94 -14.93 -11.27
N GLY A 488 -8.97 -14.46 -12.52
CA GLY A 488 -9.96 -13.50 -13.05
C GLY A 488 -10.91 -14.09 -14.09
N ALA A 489 -10.97 -15.41 -14.23
CA ALA A 489 -11.78 -16.10 -15.24
C ALA A 489 -13.24 -16.36 -14.79
N GLY A 490 -13.83 -15.40 -14.05
CA GLY A 490 -15.10 -15.62 -13.36
C GLY A 490 -14.94 -16.47 -12.11
N MET A 491 -13.81 -16.32 -11.40
CA MET A 491 -13.58 -17.02 -10.13
C MET A 491 -14.46 -16.41 -9.04
N SER A 492 -15.16 -17.26 -8.30
CA SER A 492 -15.92 -16.90 -7.10
C SER A 492 -15.14 -17.17 -5.82
N TYR A 493 -15.41 -16.35 -4.80
CA TYR A 493 -14.90 -16.47 -3.45
C TYR A 493 -16.07 -16.49 -2.47
N LEU A 494 -15.99 -17.35 -1.46
CA LEU A 494 -16.93 -17.40 -0.35
C LEU A 494 -16.18 -17.26 0.97
N TYR A 495 -16.39 -16.15 1.65
CA TYR A 495 -15.88 -15.88 2.99
C TYR A 495 -16.99 -16.17 3.98
N ASN A 496 -16.74 -17.05 4.94
CA ASN A 496 -17.71 -17.44 5.96
C ASN A 496 -16.99 -17.52 7.33
N SER A 497 -17.46 -18.32 8.28
CA SER A 497 -16.77 -18.43 9.58
C SER A 497 -15.47 -19.27 9.55
N ASP A 498 -15.11 -19.85 8.40
CA ASP A 498 -13.76 -20.40 8.15
C ASP A 498 -12.80 -19.32 7.63
N VAL A 499 -12.42 -18.40 8.53
CA VAL A 499 -11.49 -17.29 8.24
C VAL A 499 -10.09 -17.77 7.80
N LYS A 500 -9.77 -19.06 7.94
CA LYS A 500 -8.49 -19.63 7.51
C LYS A 500 -8.46 -20.09 6.06
N HIS A 501 -9.61 -20.12 5.40
CA HIS A 501 -9.78 -20.80 4.13
C HIS A 501 -8.78 -20.34 3.06
N TYR A 502 -8.55 -19.02 2.91
CA TYR A 502 -7.71 -18.46 1.84
C TYR A 502 -6.25 -18.13 2.26
N HIS A 503 -5.92 -18.12 3.55
CA HIS A 503 -4.56 -17.77 4.00
C HIS A 503 -3.73 -18.91 4.61
N ASP A 504 -4.35 -20.02 5.00
CA ASP A 504 -3.63 -21.20 5.51
C ASP A 504 -3.21 -22.12 4.35
N ASN A 505 -2.20 -21.68 3.60
CA ASN A 505 -1.57 -22.37 2.47
C ASN A 505 -2.48 -22.67 1.26
N PHE A 506 -3.64 -22.02 1.16
CA PHE A 506 -4.58 -22.22 0.06
C PHE A 506 -3.93 -22.11 -1.31
N TRP A 507 -3.24 -20.99 -1.59
CA TRP A 507 -2.68 -20.69 -2.91
C TRP A 507 -1.59 -21.64 -3.37
N VAL A 508 -0.94 -22.36 -2.46
CA VAL A 508 0.09 -23.35 -2.81
C VAL A 508 -0.46 -24.78 -2.91
N THR A 509 -1.65 -25.05 -2.35
CA THR A 509 -2.27 -26.38 -2.35
C THR A 509 -3.51 -26.52 -3.23
N ALA A 510 -4.21 -25.42 -3.53
CA ALA A 510 -5.41 -25.45 -4.35
C ALA A 510 -5.09 -25.92 -5.77
N ASP A 511 -6.00 -26.71 -6.37
CA ASP A 511 -5.92 -26.99 -7.79
C ASP A 511 -6.22 -25.71 -8.60
N MET A 512 -5.15 -25.03 -8.99
CA MET A 512 -5.21 -23.77 -9.76
C MET A 512 -5.86 -23.93 -11.14
N LYS A 513 -6.09 -25.15 -11.63
CA LYS A 513 -6.83 -25.43 -12.87
C LYS A 513 -8.35 -25.53 -12.66
N ARG A 514 -8.77 -25.64 -11.40
CA ARG A 514 -10.15 -25.86 -10.96
C ARG A 514 -10.51 -24.85 -9.88
N LEU A 515 -10.40 -23.55 -10.18
CA LEU A 515 -10.81 -22.51 -9.23
C LEU A 515 -12.34 -22.38 -9.22
N SER A 516 -12.93 -22.16 -8.05
CA SER A 516 -14.39 -22.08 -7.88
C SER A 516 -15.03 -21.09 -8.85
N GLY A 517 -16.12 -21.49 -9.51
CA GLY A 517 -16.87 -20.70 -10.48
C GLY A 517 -16.28 -20.66 -11.90
N THR A 518 -15.03 -21.07 -12.10
CA THR A 518 -14.36 -20.97 -13.41
C THR A 518 -14.82 -22.06 -14.39
N THR A 519 -14.81 -21.75 -15.69
CA THR A 519 -15.05 -22.71 -16.78
C THR A 519 -13.75 -22.88 -17.57
N THR A 520 -13.20 -24.10 -17.57
CA THR A 520 -11.91 -24.45 -18.18
C THR A 520 -12.05 -25.61 -19.16
N LEU A 521 -10.98 -25.93 -19.90
CA LEU A 521 -10.92 -27.13 -20.74
C LEU A 521 -10.26 -28.28 -19.97
N ASP A 522 -10.80 -29.48 -20.09
CA ASP A 522 -10.11 -30.67 -19.59
C ASP A 522 -8.75 -30.84 -20.27
N ASN A 523 -7.73 -31.18 -19.49
CA ASN A 523 -6.35 -31.31 -19.94
C ASN A 523 -5.79 -30.03 -20.61
N GLU A 524 -6.26 -28.84 -20.20
CA GLU A 524 -5.72 -27.56 -20.67
C GLU A 524 -4.20 -27.47 -20.37
N ILE A 525 -3.44 -27.08 -21.39
CA ILE A 525 -2.00 -26.83 -21.29
C ILE A 525 -1.82 -25.35 -21.01
N LEU A 526 -1.57 -25.03 -19.74
CA LEU A 526 -1.46 -23.65 -19.29
C LEU A 526 -0.06 -23.09 -19.56
N LYS A 527 -0.03 -21.90 -20.14
CA LYS A 527 1.19 -21.20 -20.54
C LYS A 527 1.13 -19.76 -20.05
N ASP A 528 2.29 -19.22 -19.69
CA ASP A 528 2.42 -17.79 -19.48
C ASP A 528 2.34 -17.04 -20.83
N THR A 529 1.79 -15.83 -20.83
CA THR A 529 1.54 -15.02 -22.04
C THR A 529 1.52 -13.53 -21.70
N ASP A 530 1.91 -12.66 -22.63
CA ASP A 530 1.83 -11.22 -22.40
C ASP A 530 0.38 -10.69 -22.47
N ASP A 531 -0.51 -11.35 -23.22
CA ASP A 531 -1.93 -10.96 -23.33
C ASP A 531 -2.77 -11.63 -22.23
N LYS A 532 -2.90 -10.92 -21.10
CA LYS A 532 -3.69 -11.37 -19.94
C LYS A 532 -5.17 -11.01 -20.00
N LYS A 533 -5.60 -10.24 -21.00
CA LYS A 533 -6.97 -9.71 -21.07
C LYS A 533 -7.87 -10.60 -21.91
N SER A 534 -9.16 -10.30 -21.88
CA SER A 534 -10.15 -10.86 -22.81
C SER A 534 -10.37 -9.88 -23.97
N SER A 535 -10.86 -10.35 -25.11
CA SER A 535 -11.33 -9.43 -26.17
C SER A 535 -12.72 -8.83 -25.88
N LYS A 536 -13.40 -9.32 -24.83
CA LYS A 536 -14.82 -9.07 -24.55
C LYS A 536 -15.05 -7.77 -23.79
N THR A 537 -16.11 -7.05 -24.16
CA THR A 537 -16.51 -5.77 -23.54
C THR A 537 -17.78 -5.87 -22.72
N PHE A 538 -18.55 -6.97 -22.86
CA PHE A 538 -19.79 -7.18 -22.11
C PHE A 538 -19.48 -7.88 -20.77
N VAL A 539 -18.92 -7.11 -19.84
CA VAL A 539 -18.54 -7.54 -18.50
C VAL A 539 -18.93 -6.43 -17.52
N GLY A 540 -19.50 -6.80 -16.38
CA GLY A 540 -19.93 -5.84 -15.35
C GLY A 540 -21.29 -6.20 -14.77
N GLY A 541 -21.86 -5.28 -14.01
CA GLY A 541 -23.16 -5.50 -13.38
C GLY A 541 -23.89 -4.26 -12.92
N THR A 542 -25.11 -4.46 -12.47
CA THR A 542 -25.96 -3.44 -11.85
C THR A 542 -26.61 -4.01 -10.59
N LYS A 543 -26.92 -3.13 -9.65
CA LYS A 543 -27.61 -3.48 -8.40
C LYS A 543 -28.84 -2.63 -8.21
N VAL A 544 -29.89 -3.22 -7.64
CA VAL A 544 -31.10 -2.50 -7.24
C VAL A 544 -30.91 -1.90 -5.85
N ASP A 545 -30.27 -2.66 -4.96
CA ASP A 545 -29.96 -2.30 -3.58
C ASP A 545 -28.70 -3.07 -3.11
N ASP A 546 -28.42 -3.05 -1.81
CA ASP A 546 -27.28 -3.77 -1.23
C ASP A 546 -27.52 -5.28 -1.00
N GLN A 547 -28.57 -5.85 -1.59
CA GLN A 547 -28.97 -7.27 -1.48
C GLN A 547 -29.28 -7.91 -2.83
N HIS A 548 -29.52 -7.12 -3.88
CA HIS A 548 -29.97 -7.61 -5.18
C HIS A 548 -29.15 -7.03 -6.33
N ALA A 549 -28.53 -7.91 -7.11
CA ALA A 549 -27.72 -7.50 -8.27
C ALA A 549 -27.75 -8.53 -9.41
N SER A 550 -27.54 -8.03 -10.62
CA SER A 550 -27.37 -8.81 -11.85
C SER A 550 -26.02 -8.50 -12.46
N ILE A 551 -25.21 -9.54 -12.68
CA ILE A 551 -23.84 -9.43 -13.18
C ILE A 551 -23.67 -10.35 -14.39
N GLY A 552 -22.97 -9.86 -15.42
CA GLY A 552 -22.70 -10.60 -16.64
C GLY A 552 -21.21 -10.61 -16.99
N MET A 553 -20.77 -11.71 -17.60
CA MET A 553 -19.44 -11.87 -18.17
C MET A 553 -19.54 -12.67 -19.46
N ASP A 554 -19.39 -11.99 -20.60
CA ASP A 554 -19.07 -12.67 -21.86
C ASP A 554 -17.63 -13.17 -21.74
N PHE A 555 -17.49 -14.47 -21.45
CA PHE A 555 -16.23 -15.11 -21.11
C PHE A 555 -15.51 -15.65 -22.34
N GLU A 556 -14.21 -15.48 -22.35
CA GLU A 556 -13.25 -16.05 -23.28
C GLU A 556 -12.00 -16.48 -22.49
N ASN A 557 -11.56 -17.73 -22.66
CA ASN A 557 -10.33 -18.21 -22.03
C ASN A 557 -9.07 -17.56 -22.65
N GLN A 558 -7.91 -17.80 -22.05
CA GLN A 558 -6.65 -17.15 -22.46
C GLN A 558 -6.32 -17.42 -23.94
N ASP A 559 -6.54 -18.64 -24.41
CA ASP A 559 -6.20 -19.07 -25.77
C ASP A 559 -7.31 -18.77 -26.80
N LYS A 560 -8.44 -18.16 -26.36
CA LYS A 560 -9.60 -17.83 -27.21
C LYS A 560 -10.22 -19.06 -27.88
N THR A 561 -10.08 -20.22 -27.25
CA THR A 561 -10.60 -21.51 -27.71
C THR A 561 -11.85 -21.95 -26.94
N LEU A 562 -12.13 -21.36 -25.79
CA LEU A 562 -13.30 -21.62 -24.97
C LEU A 562 -14.04 -20.30 -24.70
N THR A 563 -15.35 -20.30 -24.96
CA THR A 563 -16.24 -19.17 -24.69
C THR A 563 -17.46 -19.62 -23.89
N ALA A 564 -18.03 -18.72 -23.09
CA ALA A 564 -19.28 -18.93 -22.37
C ALA A 564 -19.95 -17.59 -22.04
N LYS A 565 -21.26 -17.58 -21.89
CA LYS A 565 -22.00 -16.46 -21.29
C LYS A 565 -22.28 -16.79 -19.83
N LYS A 566 -21.54 -16.17 -18.92
CA LYS A 566 -21.67 -16.37 -17.47
C LYS A 566 -22.51 -15.24 -16.89
N SER A 567 -23.50 -15.58 -16.07
CA SER A 567 -24.36 -14.61 -15.39
C SER A 567 -24.52 -14.99 -13.93
N TYR A 568 -24.54 -13.98 -13.08
CA TYR A 568 -24.65 -14.15 -11.63
C TYR A 568 -25.78 -13.25 -11.13
N PHE A 569 -26.64 -13.79 -10.28
CA PHE A 569 -27.71 -13.04 -9.65
C PHE A 569 -27.58 -13.16 -8.14
N ILE A 570 -27.30 -12.04 -7.48
CA ILE A 570 -27.33 -11.97 -6.02
C ILE A 570 -28.78 -11.70 -5.65
N LEU A 571 -29.37 -12.62 -4.89
CA LEU A 571 -30.77 -12.61 -4.46
C LEU A 571 -30.81 -12.73 -2.93
N ASN A 572 -30.27 -11.73 -2.24
CA ASN A 572 -30.10 -11.66 -0.80
C ASN A 572 -29.37 -12.87 -0.19
N ASP A 573 -30.10 -13.91 0.18
CA ASP A 573 -29.60 -15.10 0.87
C ASP A 573 -29.07 -16.18 -0.09
N LYS A 574 -29.21 -15.98 -1.40
CA LYS A 574 -28.79 -16.93 -2.44
C LYS A 574 -28.07 -16.22 -3.57
N ILE A 575 -27.16 -16.93 -4.22
CA ILE A 575 -26.46 -16.45 -5.42
C ILE A 575 -26.66 -17.49 -6.52
N VAL A 576 -27.28 -17.07 -7.63
CA VAL A 576 -27.55 -17.93 -8.79
C VAL A 576 -26.39 -17.81 -9.77
N PHE A 577 -25.86 -18.95 -10.22
CA PHE A 577 -24.83 -19.05 -11.23
C PHE A 577 -25.43 -19.66 -12.51
N LEU A 578 -25.43 -18.92 -13.62
CA LEU A 578 -25.88 -19.41 -14.92
C LEU A 578 -24.74 -19.39 -15.93
N GLY A 579 -24.58 -20.50 -16.66
CA GLY A 579 -23.66 -20.61 -17.78
C GLY A 579 -24.40 -21.06 -19.03
N THR A 580 -24.35 -20.27 -20.10
CA THR A 580 -24.98 -20.61 -21.39
C THR A 580 -24.00 -20.43 -22.54
N GLY A 581 -24.30 -21.05 -23.69
CA GLY A 581 -23.47 -20.89 -24.89
C GLY A 581 -22.02 -21.33 -24.71
N ILE A 582 -21.78 -22.32 -23.85
CA ILE A 582 -20.44 -22.88 -23.59
C ILE A 582 -19.97 -23.59 -24.85
N LYS A 583 -18.87 -23.12 -25.45
CA LYS A 583 -18.35 -23.64 -26.73
C LYS A 583 -16.84 -23.72 -26.69
N SER A 584 -16.31 -24.88 -27.07
CA SER A 584 -14.88 -25.09 -27.36
C SER A 584 -14.67 -25.14 -28.87
N THR A 585 -13.58 -24.54 -29.38
CA THR A 585 -13.10 -24.76 -30.74
C THR A 585 -12.21 -26.00 -30.85
N ASP A 586 -11.73 -26.51 -29.73
CA ASP A 586 -10.99 -27.77 -29.61
C ASP A 586 -11.96 -28.89 -29.20
N SER A 587 -12.45 -29.64 -30.17
CA SER A 587 -13.42 -30.72 -29.95
C SER A 587 -12.83 -31.93 -29.19
N SER A 588 -11.51 -31.97 -28.99
CA SER A 588 -10.85 -33.02 -28.21
C SER A 588 -10.86 -32.75 -26.70
N LYS A 589 -11.26 -31.54 -26.28
CA LYS A 589 -11.27 -31.13 -24.88
C LYS A 589 -12.68 -30.69 -24.46
N ASN A 590 -13.20 -31.34 -23.43
CA ASN A 590 -14.49 -31.00 -22.87
C ASN A 590 -14.38 -29.74 -21.99
N PRO A 591 -15.28 -28.77 -22.16
CA PRO A 591 -15.46 -27.70 -21.19
C PRO A 591 -15.97 -28.25 -19.86
N VAL A 592 -15.40 -27.81 -18.75
CA VAL A 592 -15.84 -28.16 -17.39
C VAL A 592 -15.92 -26.89 -16.55
N THR A 593 -17.02 -26.75 -15.79
CA THR A 593 -17.15 -25.67 -14.81
C THR A 593 -16.92 -26.22 -13.42
N THR A 594 -15.99 -25.61 -12.68
CA THR A 594 -15.76 -25.97 -11.28
C THR A 594 -16.82 -25.28 -10.43
N ILE A 595 -17.70 -26.05 -9.79
CA ILE A 595 -18.73 -25.49 -8.89
C ILE A 595 -18.06 -24.96 -7.61
N GLU A 596 -17.15 -25.75 -7.03
CA GLU A 596 -16.43 -25.40 -5.82
C GLU A 596 -15.06 -26.08 -5.75
N ASN A 597 -14.11 -25.42 -5.10
CA ASN A 597 -12.80 -25.92 -4.68
C ASN A 597 -12.53 -25.45 -3.25
N ARG A 598 -13.28 -26.04 -2.31
CA ARG A 598 -13.22 -25.72 -0.88
C ARG A 598 -12.15 -26.56 -0.19
N LYS A 599 -11.39 -25.95 0.71
CA LYS A 599 -10.47 -26.68 1.59
C LYS A 599 -11.31 -27.61 2.48
N ALA A 600 -11.06 -28.91 2.40
CA ALA A 600 -11.96 -29.96 2.89
C ALA A 600 -12.08 -30.11 4.43
N ASN A 601 -11.54 -29.18 5.22
CA ASN A 601 -11.43 -29.36 6.67
C ASN A 601 -12.79 -29.19 7.37
N GLY A 602 -13.33 -30.30 7.89
CA GLY A 602 -14.49 -30.30 8.78
C GLY A 602 -15.85 -30.22 8.09
N TYR A 603 -15.93 -30.75 6.86
CA TYR A 603 -17.19 -30.89 6.13
C TYR A 603 -17.60 -32.36 5.98
N THR A 604 -18.89 -32.62 6.16
CA THR A 604 -19.57 -33.84 5.75
C THR A 604 -20.29 -33.56 4.43
N LEU A 605 -20.06 -34.39 3.42
CA LEU A 605 -20.65 -34.22 2.09
C LEU A 605 -21.99 -34.97 1.98
N TYR A 606 -23.01 -34.27 1.48
CA TYR A 606 -24.30 -34.84 1.11
C TYR A 606 -24.59 -34.57 -0.37
N THR A 607 -25.18 -35.56 -1.03
CA THR A 607 -25.73 -35.48 -2.39
C THR A 607 -27.17 -35.95 -2.33
N ASP A 608 -28.12 -35.11 -2.75
CA ASP A 608 -29.56 -35.40 -2.66
C ASP A 608 -29.98 -35.95 -1.29
N ASP A 609 -29.59 -35.21 -0.25
CA ASP A 609 -29.82 -35.49 1.18
C ASP A 609 -29.22 -36.80 1.71
N LYS A 610 -28.36 -37.46 0.92
CA LYS A 610 -27.65 -38.68 1.34
C LYS A 610 -26.18 -38.36 1.57
N GLN A 611 -25.71 -38.68 2.78
CA GLN A 611 -24.30 -38.59 3.11
C GLN A 611 -23.49 -39.50 2.18
N THR A 612 -22.40 -38.96 1.62
CA THR A 612 -21.49 -39.72 0.75
C THR A 612 -20.04 -39.29 0.99
N THR A 613 -19.11 -40.14 0.58
CA THR A 613 -17.66 -39.85 0.57
C THR A 613 -17.09 -39.75 -0.84
N ASN A 614 -17.86 -40.14 -1.87
CA ASN A 614 -17.48 -40.11 -3.29
C ASN A 614 -18.65 -39.57 -4.13
N SER A 615 -18.35 -38.81 -5.18
CA SER A 615 -19.32 -38.51 -6.24
C SER A 615 -18.67 -38.81 -7.59
N ASP A 616 -18.89 -40.02 -8.11
CA ASP A 616 -18.60 -40.33 -9.52
C ASP A 616 -19.88 -40.14 -10.34
N ASN A 617 -19.85 -39.21 -11.31
CA ASN A 617 -20.73 -39.11 -12.48
C ASN A 617 -22.22 -39.48 -12.29
N GLN A 618 -22.87 -39.01 -11.22
CA GLN A 618 -24.32 -39.11 -11.05
C GLN A 618 -24.98 -37.75 -11.23
N GLU A 619 -26.13 -37.73 -11.90
CA GLU A 619 -27.02 -36.57 -11.89
C GLU A 619 -27.49 -36.34 -10.45
N ASN A 620 -27.22 -35.15 -9.92
CA ASN A 620 -27.61 -34.76 -8.57
C ASN A 620 -28.39 -33.45 -8.64
N ASN A 621 -29.46 -33.33 -7.85
CA ASN A 621 -30.26 -32.11 -7.75
C ASN A 621 -29.66 -31.13 -6.72
N SER A 622 -28.86 -31.65 -5.80
CA SER A 622 -28.28 -30.87 -4.70
C SER A 622 -26.96 -31.46 -4.20
N VAL A 623 -26.10 -30.57 -3.73
CA VAL A 623 -24.87 -30.89 -2.99
C VAL A 623 -24.84 -30.02 -1.74
N PHE A 624 -24.54 -30.61 -0.59
CA PHE A 624 -24.44 -29.89 0.68
C PHE A 624 -23.17 -30.27 1.43
N LEU A 625 -22.41 -29.25 1.83
CA LEU A 625 -21.24 -29.35 2.68
C LEU A 625 -21.66 -28.92 4.08
N GLU A 626 -21.92 -29.88 4.94
CA GLU A 626 -22.32 -29.65 6.33
C GLU A 626 -21.10 -29.53 7.23
N SER A 627 -21.07 -28.54 8.11
CA SER A 627 -20.11 -28.41 9.19
C SER A 627 -20.81 -28.36 10.55
N THR A 628 -20.08 -28.68 11.60
CA THR A 628 -20.57 -28.54 12.98
C THR A 628 -20.82 -27.07 13.37
N ASP A 629 -20.10 -26.14 12.73
CA ASP A 629 -20.41 -24.71 12.76
C ASP A 629 -21.31 -24.38 11.56
N THR A 630 -22.60 -24.13 11.82
CA THR A 630 -23.60 -23.89 10.77
C THR A 630 -23.28 -22.66 9.91
N LYS A 631 -22.47 -21.72 10.41
CA LYS A 631 -21.99 -20.57 9.64
C LYS A 631 -20.92 -20.92 8.61
N LYS A 632 -20.52 -22.19 8.54
CA LYS A 632 -19.62 -22.73 7.51
C LYS A 632 -20.36 -23.51 6.43
N ASN A 633 -21.62 -23.88 6.66
CA ASN A 633 -22.39 -24.71 5.74
C ASN A 633 -22.48 -24.08 4.34
N ILE A 634 -22.43 -24.93 3.31
CA ILE A 634 -22.52 -24.50 1.92
C ILE A 634 -23.44 -25.45 1.16
N GLY A 635 -24.45 -24.90 0.51
CA GLY A 635 -25.40 -25.66 -0.30
C GLY A 635 -25.40 -25.21 -1.76
N TYR A 636 -25.50 -26.18 -2.66
CA TYR A 636 -25.67 -25.98 -4.09
C TYR A 636 -26.94 -26.71 -4.51
N HIS A 637 -27.80 -26.03 -5.26
CA HIS A 637 -29.00 -26.60 -5.84
C HIS A 637 -28.95 -26.41 -7.36
N PHE A 638 -29.15 -27.48 -8.10
CA PHE A 638 -29.15 -27.48 -9.56
C PHE A 638 -30.60 -27.41 -10.04
N LEU A 639 -30.88 -26.40 -10.88
CA LEU A 639 -32.25 -26.09 -11.32
C LEU A 639 -32.82 -27.10 -12.33
N ASN A 640 -31.98 -27.98 -12.90
CA ASN A 640 -32.34 -28.99 -13.89
C ASN A 640 -31.60 -30.29 -13.62
#